data_AF-A0A7G9RQX3-F1
#
_entry.id   AF-A0A7G9RQX3-F1
#
_cell.length_a   1.000
_cell.length_b   1.000
_cell.length_c   1.000
_cell.angle_alpha   90.00
_cell.angle_beta   90.00
_cell.angle_gamma   90.00
#
_symmetry.space_group_name_H-M   'P 1'
#
loop_
_entity.id
_entity.type
_entity.pdbx_description
1 polymer ?
#
loop_
_entity_poly.entity_id
_entity_poly.type
_entity_poly.pdbx_seq_one_letter_code
_entity_poly.pdbx_strand_id
1 'polypeptide(L)'
;MSLTDQKKSTVISTKRQKIVEASLIFSCLIAAAIFVVRRGQDTNWDLLNYHYYQGYSLINGRFSNDLAAANLQSFFNPIANALAYLALKHLSFPFSAWSILLIQLISIPAIALLAKEIAKSLGYSRSSPSTIPAVLLSLLAPLWISELGTTFFSSWTLPLLLWGIYLLLTAHKKDLISRNRILIAGILFGLAVGLKLTNAPFALSAIFIFAILNYQNGWRTFTLNCTFFLLTCGIGFSIVGWWYWILWNDWQSPVFPLYNAIFKSEFYDFVNFRDMRWHFSSIQEIFFFITQSAWGTNKTSEIYFADARYLFAALLLPAAIICKPAIRLNKQLTAFLLFMALSFLLWSLMFSYQRYLMPFEVLLGLLIWILVARIVDNNLLRWTIMLSLTICSALTMKVPDWGHIPVIKASENPFDIEIAEQLHADPAHYLVIGAPISYLLPSLHPESIFYGIGFSRQMDDLIFKRLSTPSNLPIRILTSNHDAASISGSLRRLNYSPLEDSLECRSFKTAIDRYTICEVRFGKQFSYESENAVASVSFSKNEYWKTEGILWDRGLSSLEAWGLWSDGDQVEFGFPNCLPPGGYKILTTAHAFGPNVALPVIFNLDNQEIPQKFSSTDSLQIAHFENNSVCLDKLSIHIPKPTSPLELGLSADPRKLGIGIVNLKIVKE
;
A
#
# COMPACT_ATOMS: atom_id res chain seq x y z
N MET A 1 -19.16 59.74 -1.26
CA MET A 1 -18.02 58.80 -1.40
C MET A 1 -17.70 58.71 -2.89
N SER A 2 -16.53 59.17 -3.33
CA SER A 2 -16.24 59.30 -4.77
C SER A 2 -16.09 57.92 -5.43
N LEU A 3 -16.41 57.79 -6.73
CA LEU A 3 -16.19 56.56 -7.53
C LEU A 3 -14.75 56.04 -7.42
N THR A 4 -13.79 56.93 -7.20
CA THR A 4 -12.37 56.66 -6.92
C THR A 4 -12.13 55.94 -5.58
N ASP A 5 -12.87 56.27 -4.53
CA ASP A 5 -12.75 55.64 -3.19
C ASP A 5 -13.39 54.25 -3.17
N GLN A 6 -14.50 54.07 -3.90
CA GLN A 6 -15.07 52.73 -4.12
C GLN A 6 -14.12 51.84 -4.94
N LYS A 7 -13.46 52.37 -5.98
CA LYS A 7 -12.49 51.61 -6.76
C LYS A 7 -11.24 51.25 -5.95
N LYS A 8 -10.69 52.19 -5.16
CA LYS A 8 -9.55 51.94 -4.25
C LYS A 8 -9.89 50.92 -3.16
N SER A 9 -11.04 51.04 -2.49
CA SER A 9 -11.44 50.07 -1.46
C SER A 9 -11.65 48.66 -2.02
N THR A 10 -12.17 48.55 -3.25
CA THR A 10 -12.37 47.27 -3.94
C THR A 10 -11.05 46.61 -4.36
N VAL A 11 -10.05 47.39 -4.75
CA VAL A 11 -8.69 46.91 -5.07
C VAL A 11 -7.95 46.47 -3.79
N ILE A 12 -8.10 47.21 -2.69
CA ILE A 12 -7.49 46.85 -1.40
C ILE A 12 -8.11 45.56 -0.83
N SER A 13 -9.44 45.39 -0.92
CA SER A 13 -10.12 44.18 -0.44
C SER A 13 -9.74 42.93 -1.24
N THR A 14 -9.60 43.05 -2.57
CA THR A 14 -9.18 41.93 -3.42
C THR A 14 -7.72 41.55 -3.23
N LYS A 15 -6.83 42.51 -2.99
CA LYS A 15 -5.42 42.24 -2.65
C LYS A 15 -5.29 41.51 -1.30
N ARG A 16 -5.99 42.00 -0.26
CA ARG A 16 -6.00 41.37 1.08
C ARG A 16 -6.49 39.93 1.03
N GLN A 17 -7.53 39.68 0.25
CA GLN A 17 -8.11 38.35 0.10
C GLN A 17 -7.17 37.37 -0.62
N LYS A 18 -6.47 37.81 -1.68
CA LYS A 18 -5.44 37.00 -2.34
C LYS A 18 -4.30 36.63 -1.39
N ILE A 19 -3.91 37.55 -0.51
CA ILE A 19 -2.89 37.31 0.52
C ILE A 19 -3.38 36.22 1.48
N VAL A 20 -4.61 36.33 2.00
CA VAL A 20 -5.19 35.32 2.91
C VAL A 20 -5.22 33.93 2.26
N GLU A 21 -5.67 33.84 1.01
CA GLU A 21 -5.70 32.57 0.27
C GLU A 21 -4.29 31.98 0.06
N ALA A 22 -3.33 32.82 -0.33
CA ALA A 22 -1.94 32.39 -0.50
C ALA A 22 -1.31 31.94 0.83
N SER A 23 -1.55 32.69 1.91
CA SER A 23 -1.11 32.33 3.26
C SER A 23 -1.73 31.02 3.72
N LEU A 24 -3.03 30.80 3.48
CA LEU A 24 -3.71 29.54 3.81
C LEU A 24 -3.08 28.36 3.08
N ILE A 25 -2.91 28.47 1.76
CA ILE A 25 -2.27 27.40 0.96
C ILE A 25 -0.88 27.13 1.51
N PHE A 26 -0.06 28.17 1.72
CA PHE A 26 1.29 28.02 2.26
C PHE A 26 1.31 27.35 3.65
N SER A 27 0.39 27.72 4.54
CA SER A 27 0.23 27.06 5.84
C SER A 27 -0.14 25.58 5.71
N CYS A 28 -1.03 25.23 4.77
CA CYS A 28 -1.36 23.83 4.48
C CYS A 28 -0.15 23.05 3.94
N LEU A 29 0.67 23.65 3.06
CA LEU A 29 1.90 23.01 2.56
C LEU A 29 2.89 22.73 3.70
N ILE A 30 3.11 23.71 4.60
CA ILE A 30 3.98 23.53 5.76
C ILE A 30 3.42 22.45 6.70
N ALA A 31 2.11 22.49 6.98
CA ALA A 31 1.47 21.50 7.85
C ALA A 31 1.62 20.08 7.29
N ALA A 32 1.45 19.90 5.98
CA ALA A 32 1.68 18.62 5.31
C ALA A 32 3.14 18.16 5.40
N ALA A 33 4.10 19.06 5.20
CA ALA A 33 5.52 18.74 5.32
C ALA A 33 5.90 18.30 6.75
N ILE A 34 5.37 18.99 7.77
CA ILE A 34 5.55 18.62 9.19
C ILE A 34 4.87 17.28 9.49
N PHE A 35 3.66 17.06 8.95
CA PHE A 35 2.93 15.81 9.11
C PHE A 35 3.72 14.61 8.60
N VAL A 36 4.30 14.71 7.40
CA VAL A 36 5.15 13.66 6.81
C VAL A 36 6.38 13.38 7.69
N VAL A 37 7.07 14.41 8.17
CA VAL A 37 8.24 14.24 9.04
C VAL A 37 7.87 13.54 10.35
N ARG A 38 6.72 13.90 10.95
CA ARG A 38 6.25 13.29 12.21
C ARG A 38 5.85 11.83 12.09
N ARG A 39 5.37 11.41 10.90
CA ARG A 39 5.03 10.02 10.61
C ARG A 39 6.27 9.14 10.49
N GLY A 40 7.34 9.65 9.87
CA GLY A 40 8.56 8.90 9.61
C GLY A 40 8.62 8.36 8.18
N GLN A 41 9.60 7.50 7.91
CA GLN A 41 9.81 6.92 6.58
C GLN A 41 8.70 5.91 6.28
N ASP A 42 8.14 6.01 5.07
CA ASP A 42 7.08 5.14 4.56
C ASP A 42 7.56 3.69 4.45
N THR A 43 6.76 2.74 4.95
CA THR A 43 7.01 1.30 4.86
C THR A 43 5.76 0.53 4.43
N ASN A 44 4.89 1.17 3.64
CA ASN A 44 3.66 0.53 3.20
C ASN A 44 3.89 -0.72 2.34
N TRP A 45 2.90 -1.61 2.32
CA TRP A 45 2.96 -2.87 1.59
C TRP A 45 3.24 -2.69 0.09
N ASP A 46 2.63 -1.69 -0.56
CA ASP A 46 2.82 -1.43 -2.00
C ASP A 46 4.28 -1.00 -2.28
N LEU A 47 4.89 -0.21 -1.38
CA LEU A 47 6.30 0.20 -1.45
C LEU A 47 7.23 -1.02 -1.39
N LEU A 48 7.02 -1.84 -0.36
CA LEU A 48 7.85 -3.01 -0.07
C LEU A 48 7.66 -4.12 -1.13
N ASN A 49 6.47 -4.23 -1.72
CA ASN A 49 6.20 -5.25 -2.72
C ASN A 49 6.62 -4.81 -4.12
N TYR A 50 6.18 -3.64 -4.61
CA TYR A 50 6.34 -3.33 -6.02
C TYR A 50 6.77 -1.91 -6.36
N HIS A 51 6.52 -0.90 -5.52
CA HIS A 51 6.82 0.46 -5.95
C HIS A 51 8.32 0.72 -6.11
N TYR A 52 9.12 0.26 -5.16
CA TYR A 52 10.57 0.40 -5.24
C TYR A 52 11.15 -0.48 -6.36
N TYR A 53 10.71 -1.75 -6.41
CA TYR A 53 11.21 -2.73 -7.36
C TYR A 53 10.86 -2.40 -8.83
N GLN A 54 9.63 -2.00 -9.14
CA GLN A 54 9.27 -1.68 -10.52
C GLN A 54 9.99 -0.44 -11.04
N GLY A 55 10.27 0.53 -10.18
CA GLY A 55 11.08 1.68 -10.54
C GLY A 55 12.49 1.26 -10.92
N TYR A 56 13.10 0.41 -10.09
CA TYR A 56 14.39 -0.24 -10.40
C TYR A 56 14.34 -1.03 -11.71
N SER A 57 13.33 -1.87 -11.90
CA SER A 57 13.18 -2.70 -13.10
C SER A 57 13.06 -1.87 -14.38
N LEU A 58 12.35 -0.73 -14.35
CA LEU A 58 12.24 0.17 -15.50
C LEU A 58 13.56 0.83 -15.84
N ILE A 59 14.23 1.40 -14.84
CA ILE A 59 15.46 2.15 -15.05
C ILE A 59 16.60 1.26 -15.56
N ASN A 60 16.58 -0.03 -15.20
CA ASN A 60 17.60 -0.98 -15.58
C ASN A 60 17.17 -1.94 -16.71
N GLY A 61 15.99 -1.73 -17.33
CA GLY A 61 15.54 -2.52 -18.48
C GLY A 61 15.29 -4.00 -18.17
N ARG A 62 14.79 -4.34 -16.97
CA ARG A 62 14.75 -5.72 -16.47
C ARG A 62 13.44 -6.48 -16.69
N PHE A 63 12.38 -5.81 -17.14
CA PHE A 63 11.02 -6.37 -17.20
C PHE A 63 10.86 -7.63 -18.05
N SER A 64 11.71 -7.84 -19.05
CA SER A 64 11.66 -9.05 -19.89
C SER A 64 12.43 -10.22 -19.27
N ASN A 65 13.35 -9.95 -18.35
CA ASN A 65 14.22 -10.93 -17.71
C ASN A 65 13.60 -11.44 -16.40
N ASP A 66 13.15 -10.50 -15.56
CA ASP A 66 12.53 -10.82 -14.28
C ASP A 66 11.06 -11.16 -14.49
N LEU A 67 10.62 -12.33 -14.01
CA LEU A 67 9.24 -12.79 -14.19
C LEU A 67 8.48 -12.70 -12.88
N ALA A 68 7.40 -11.92 -12.88
CA ALA A 68 6.47 -11.79 -11.75
C ALA A 68 7.16 -11.54 -10.39
N ALA A 69 8.35 -10.91 -10.37
CA ALA A 69 9.17 -10.75 -9.16
C ALA A 69 8.49 -9.95 -8.03
N ALA A 70 7.44 -9.19 -8.33
CA ALA A 70 6.54 -8.53 -7.38
C ALA A 70 5.09 -9.05 -7.51
N ASN A 71 4.92 -10.33 -7.82
CA ASN A 71 3.64 -11.01 -8.09
C ASN A 71 2.82 -10.29 -9.19
N LEU A 72 1.49 -10.29 -9.05
CA LEU A 72 0.54 -9.64 -9.97
C LEU A 72 0.90 -8.19 -10.24
N GLN A 73 1.44 -7.49 -9.25
CA GLN A 73 1.75 -6.08 -9.37
C GLN A 73 2.85 -5.83 -10.40
N SER A 74 3.75 -6.79 -10.67
CA SER A 74 4.85 -6.68 -11.65
C SER A 74 4.44 -6.18 -13.04
N PHE A 75 3.17 -6.38 -13.40
CA PHE A 75 2.62 -6.01 -14.71
C PHE A 75 1.94 -4.64 -14.71
N PHE A 76 1.88 -3.93 -13.58
CA PHE A 76 1.35 -2.57 -13.51
C PHE A 76 2.29 -1.56 -14.18
N ASN A 77 1.74 -0.39 -14.54
CA ASN A 77 2.51 0.65 -15.21
C ASN A 77 3.63 1.19 -14.28
N PRO A 78 4.91 1.05 -14.64
CA PRO A 78 6.03 1.35 -13.75
C PRO A 78 6.49 2.82 -13.78
N ILE A 79 5.88 3.68 -14.59
CA ILE A 79 6.40 5.05 -14.81
C ILE A 79 6.41 5.86 -13.51
N ALA A 80 5.33 5.80 -12.73
CA ALA A 80 5.28 6.49 -11.44
C ALA A 80 6.23 5.87 -10.41
N ASN A 81 6.45 4.54 -10.50
CA ASN A 81 7.41 3.80 -9.68
C ASN A 81 8.85 4.27 -9.92
N ALA A 82 9.24 4.59 -11.15
CA ALA A 82 10.58 5.07 -11.43
C ALA A 82 10.90 6.41 -10.74
N LEU A 83 9.95 7.34 -10.70
CA LEU A 83 10.12 8.60 -9.98
C LEU A 83 10.26 8.37 -8.47
N ALA A 84 9.41 7.50 -7.90
CA ALA A 84 9.47 7.15 -6.49
C ALA A 84 10.78 6.45 -6.13
N TYR A 85 11.23 5.50 -6.94
CA TYR A 85 12.51 4.79 -6.76
C TYR A 85 13.70 5.75 -6.82
N LEU A 86 13.76 6.66 -7.79
CA LEU A 86 14.86 7.64 -7.87
C LEU A 86 14.89 8.56 -6.66
N ALA A 87 13.73 9.01 -6.17
CA ALA A 87 13.64 9.81 -4.95
C ALA A 87 14.16 9.03 -3.73
N LEU A 88 13.74 7.78 -3.55
CA LEU A 88 14.15 6.94 -2.43
C LEU A 88 15.61 6.49 -2.49
N LYS A 89 16.14 6.27 -3.70
CA LYS A 89 17.53 5.84 -3.91
C LYS A 89 18.54 6.96 -3.70
N HIS A 90 18.20 8.20 -4.09
CA HIS A 90 19.16 9.30 -4.13
C HIS A 90 18.96 10.37 -3.06
N LEU A 91 17.82 10.39 -2.36
CA LEU A 91 17.52 11.35 -1.31
C LEU A 91 17.27 10.62 0.00
N SER A 92 17.90 11.06 1.07
CA SER A 92 17.57 10.60 2.42
C SER A 92 16.24 11.19 2.88
N PHE A 93 15.59 10.51 3.83
CA PHE A 93 14.45 11.10 4.52
C PHE A 93 14.89 12.37 5.30
N PRO A 94 14.12 13.48 5.27
CA PRO A 94 12.76 13.62 4.73
C PRO A 94 12.69 14.11 3.27
N PHE A 95 13.82 14.33 2.60
CA PHE A 95 13.85 14.91 1.25
C PHE A 95 13.21 14.00 0.19
N SER A 96 13.40 12.68 0.30
CA SER A 96 12.71 11.70 -0.54
C SER A 96 11.19 11.86 -0.44
N ALA A 97 10.64 11.80 0.76
CA ALA A 97 9.20 11.95 1.02
C ALA A 97 8.68 13.35 0.62
N TRP A 98 9.45 14.42 0.84
CA TRP A 98 9.07 15.76 0.42
C TRP A 98 9.03 15.93 -1.09
N SER A 99 9.93 15.29 -1.84
CA SER A 99 9.90 15.33 -3.31
C SER A 99 8.59 14.73 -3.87
N ILE A 100 8.14 13.64 -3.26
CA ILE A 100 6.86 12.98 -3.56
C ILE A 100 5.69 13.88 -3.13
N LEU A 101 5.76 14.41 -1.92
CA LEU A 101 4.75 15.31 -1.35
C LEU A 101 4.50 16.51 -2.25
N LEU A 102 5.54 17.12 -2.83
CA LEU A 102 5.39 18.26 -3.74
C LEU A 102 4.47 17.95 -4.92
N ILE A 103 4.55 16.75 -5.49
CA ILE A 103 3.67 16.31 -6.59
C ILE A 103 2.23 16.23 -6.09
N GLN A 104 2.01 15.58 -4.94
CA GLN A 104 0.68 15.41 -4.35
C GLN A 104 0.02 16.74 -3.99
N LEU A 105 0.80 17.71 -3.50
CA LEU A 105 0.31 19.03 -3.08
C LEU A 105 -0.08 19.95 -4.26
N ILE A 106 0.24 19.60 -5.52
CA ILE A 106 -0.29 20.28 -6.71
C ILE A 106 -1.83 20.20 -6.78
N SER A 107 -2.44 19.26 -6.05
CA SER A 107 -3.88 19.17 -5.85
C SER A 107 -4.47 20.38 -5.12
N ILE A 108 -3.77 20.96 -4.14
CA ILE A 108 -4.31 22.04 -3.28
C ILE A 108 -4.68 23.29 -4.10
N PRO A 109 -3.80 23.83 -4.98
CA PRO A 109 -4.18 24.92 -5.86
C PRO A 109 -5.38 24.61 -6.75
N ALA A 110 -5.51 23.37 -7.26
CA ALA A 110 -6.66 22.97 -8.07
C ALA A 110 -7.97 23.02 -7.27
N ILE A 111 -7.96 22.54 -6.03
CA ILE A 111 -9.11 22.60 -5.10
C ILE A 111 -9.51 24.06 -4.86
N ALA A 112 -8.54 24.93 -4.57
CA ALA A 112 -8.82 26.35 -4.33
C ALA A 112 -9.40 27.05 -5.57
N LEU A 113 -8.93 26.70 -6.78
CA LEU A 113 -9.45 27.22 -8.04
C LEU A 113 -10.84 26.68 -8.38
N LEU A 114 -11.10 25.40 -8.11
CA LEU A 114 -12.44 24.80 -8.22
C LEU A 114 -13.42 25.47 -7.26
N ALA A 115 -13.01 25.71 -6.01
CA ALA A 115 -13.82 26.41 -5.03
C ALA A 115 -14.18 27.83 -5.51
N LYS A 116 -13.24 28.54 -6.15
CA LYS A 116 -13.52 29.85 -6.76
C LYS A 116 -14.50 29.76 -7.92
N GLU A 117 -14.43 28.72 -8.75
CA GLU A 117 -15.36 28.55 -9.86
C GLU A 117 -16.77 28.21 -9.36
N ILE A 118 -16.88 27.30 -8.39
CA ILE A 118 -18.13 26.99 -7.70
C ILE A 118 -18.72 28.23 -7.03
N ALA A 119 -17.89 29.10 -6.42
CA ALA A 119 -18.35 30.36 -5.85
C ALA A 119 -19.08 31.23 -6.89
N LYS A 120 -18.48 31.39 -8.08
CA LYS A 120 -19.10 32.17 -9.17
C LYS A 120 -20.40 31.53 -9.62
N SER A 121 -20.42 30.20 -9.75
CA SER A 121 -21.61 29.45 -10.12
C SER A 121 -22.71 29.53 -9.05
N LEU A 122 -22.38 29.75 -7.78
CA LEU A 122 -23.34 30.05 -6.72
C LEU A 122 -23.82 31.52 -6.72
N GLY A 123 -23.37 32.34 -7.68
CA GLY A 123 -23.78 33.74 -7.84
C GLY A 123 -22.95 34.74 -7.05
N TYR A 124 -21.81 34.32 -6.47
CA TYR A 124 -20.98 35.23 -5.71
C TYR A 124 -20.10 36.12 -6.60
N SER A 125 -20.26 37.44 -6.48
CA SER A 125 -19.50 38.46 -7.22
C SER A 125 -18.07 38.68 -6.67
N ARG A 126 -17.81 38.27 -5.42
CA ARG A 126 -16.51 38.20 -4.72
C ARG A 126 -16.37 36.79 -4.11
N SER A 127 -15.23 36.37 -3.55
CA SER A 127 -15.27 35.10 -2.80
C SER A 127 -16.16 35.24 -1.57
N SER A 128 -16.97 34.22 -1.32
CA SER A 128 -17.68 34.08 -0.06
C SER A 128 -16.67 33.76 1.05
N PRO A 129 -16.84 34.29 2.28
CA PRO A 129 -16.04 33.85 3.42
C PRO A 129 -16.12 32.33 3.65
N SER A 130 -17.26 31.71 3.29
CA SER A 130 -17.47 30.26 3.39
C SER A 130 -16.62 29.42 2.42
N THR A 131 -15.94 30.04 1.46
CA THR A 131 -15.00 29.34 0.56
C THR A 131 -13.79 28.79 1.31
N ILE A 132 -13.29 29.49 2.34
CA ILE A 132 -12.14 29.03 3.13
C ILE A 132 -12.45 27.72 3.89
N PRO A 133 -13.50 27.65 4.73
CA PRO A 133 -13.85 26.40 5.40
C PRO A 133 -14.25 25.29 4.42
N ALA A 134 -14.81 25.60 3.25
CA ALA A 134 -15.07 24.61 2.21
C ALA A 134 -13.78 23.97 1.65
N VAL A 135 -12.74 24.78 1.36
CA VAL A 135 -11.42 24.27 0.96
C VAL A 135 -10.79 23.45 2.07
N LEU A 136 -10.84 23.93 3.32
CA LEU A 136 -10.34 23.17 4.47
C LEU A 136 -11.06 21.82 4.63
N LEU A 137 -12.38 21.79 4.49
CA LEU A 137 -13.18 20.55 4.56
C LEU A 137 -12.81 19.56 3.44
N SER A 138 -12.45 20.07 2.26
CA SER A 138 -11.92 19.26 1.15
C SER A 138 -10.55 18.63 1.47
N LEU A 139 -9.69 19.34 2.20
CA LEU A 139 -8.39 18.84 2.62
C LEU A 139 -8.47 17.82 3.77
N LEU A 140 -9.58 17.78 4.51
CA LEU A 140 -9.83 16.80 5.58
C LEU A 140 -10.28 15.43 5.02
N ALA A 141 -9.58 14.94 3.99
CA ALA A 141 -9.82 13.62 3.41
C ALA A 141 -8.85 12.59 4.02
N PRO A 142 -9.31 11.66 4.87
CA PRO A 142 -8.43 10.80 5.65
C PRO A 142 -7.51 9.96 4.78
N LEU A 143 -8.01 9.41 3.68
CA LEU A 143 -7.19 8.59 2.79
C LEU A 143 -6.18 9.43 2.02
N TRP A 144 -6.58 10.60 1.49
CA TRP A 144 -5.62 11.51 0.85
C TRP A 144 -4.52 11.96 1.83
N ILE A 145 -4.88 12.33 3.07
CA ILE A 145 -3.91 12.68 4.12
C ILE A 145 -2.98 11.50 4.41
N SER A 146 -3.53 10.29 4.51
CA SER A 146 -2.74 9.08 4.82
C SER A 146 -1.70 8.74 3.76
N GLU A 147 -1.89 9.19 2.51
CA GLU A 147 -0.96 8.96 1.41
C GLU A 147 0.07 10.08 1.24
N LEU A 148 -0.02 11.19 1.99
CA LEU A 148 0.92 12.30 1.87
C LEU A 148 2.35 11.86 2.18
N GLY A 149 3.28 12.15 1.27
CA GLY A 149 4.69 11.74 1.36
C GLY A 149 4.96 10.25 1.09
N THR A 150 3.93 9.46 0.77
CA THR A 150 4.03 8.02 0.48
C THR A 150 4.05 7.74 -1.02
N THR A 151 4.42 6.51 -1.38
CA THR A 151 4.49 6.07 -2.78
C THR A 151 3.16 5.66 -3.41
N PHE A 152 2.02 5.78 -2.71
CA PHE A 152 0.72 5.42 -3.28
C PHE A 152 0.31 6.30 -4.47
N PHE A 153 0.11 5.70 -5.64
CA PHE A 153 -0.19 6.48 -6.85
C PHE A 153 -1.58 7.07 -6.97
N SER A 154 -2.49 6.74 -6.06
CA SER A 154 -3.80 7.38 -6.04
C SER A 154 -3.66 8.89 -5.79
N SER A 155 -2.86 9.27 -4.78
CA SER A 155 -2.54 10.67 -4.49
C SER A 155 -1.65 11.35 -5.54
N TRP A 156 -0.82 10.61 -6.26
CA TRP A 156 0.04 11.17 -7.33
C TRP A 156 -0.75 11.56 -8.58
N THR A 157 -1.77 10.76 -8.92
CA THR A 157 -2.60 11.00 -10.11
C THR A 157 -3.77 11.96 -9.84
N LEU A 158 -4.11 12.19 -8.57
CA LEU A 158 -5.13 13.14 -8.14
C LEU A 158 -4.95 14.57 -8.72
N PRO A 159 -3.76 15.21 -8.70
CA PRO A 159 -3.56 16.51 -9.32
C PRO A 159 -4.01 16.56 -10.79
N LEU A 160 -3.70 15.54 -11.59
CA LEU A 160 -4.08 15.47 -13.01
C LEU A 160 -5.61 15.53 -13.15
N LEU A 161 -6.32 14.77 -12.33
CA LEU A 161 -7.78 14.71 -12.34
C LEU A 161 -8.39 16.05 -11.90
N LEU A 162 -7.94 16.63 -10.78
CA LEU A 162 -8.50 17.90 -10.27
C LEU A 162 -8.25 19.07 -11.23
N TRP A 163 -7.05 19.17 -11.81
CA TRP A 163 -6.75 20.17 -12.83
C TRP A 163 -7.55 19.93 -14.12
N GLY A 164 -7.73 18.68 -14.54
CA GLY A 164 -8.61 18.32 -15.65
C GLY A 164 -10.04 18.80 -15.45
N ILE A 165 -10.63 18.54 -14.27
CA ILE A 165 -11.99 19.00 -13.91
C ILE A 165 -12.06 20.53 -13.95
N TYR A 166 -11.09 21.22 -13.34
CA TYR A 166 -11.05 22.69 -13.33
C TYR A 166 -11.00 23.28 -14.75
N LEU A 167 -10.17 22.71 -15.62
CA LEU A 167 -10.02 23.17 -17.00
C LEU A 167 -11.29 22.93 -17.82
N LEU A 168 -11.99 21.80 -17.63
CA LEU A 168 -13.26 21.53 -18.29
C LEU A 168 -14.36 22.49 -17.82
N LEU A 169 -14.53 22.68 -16.51
CA LEU A 169 -15.55 23.59 -15.97
C LEU A 169 -15.35 25.04 -16.41
N THR A 170 -14.11 25.42 -16.71
CA THR A 170 -13.75 26.78 -17.12
C THR A 170 -13.42 26.90 -18.62
N ALA A 171 -13.70 25.86 -19.42
CA ALA A 171 -13.49 25.88 -20.87
C ALA A 171 -14.48 26.83 -21.57
N HIS A 172 -15.68 27.01 -21.01
CA HIS A 172 -16.72 27.90 -21.52
C HIS A 172 -16.69 29.24 -20.77
N LYS A 173 -16.28 30.30 -21.45
CA LYS A 173 -16.40 31.68 -20.94
C LYS A 173 -17.06 32.57 -21.98
N LYS A 174 -18.19 33.19 -21.61
CA LYS A 174 -18.89 34.22 -22.42
C LYS A 174 -19.01 33.79 -23.90
N ASP A 175 -19.61 32.62 -24.11
CA ASP A 175 -19.90 32.01 -25.42
C ASP A 175 -18.69 31.55 -26.26
N LEU A 176 -17.46 31.73 -25.78
CA LEU A 176 -16.25 31.19 -26.39
C LEU A 176 -15.77 29.93 -25.67
N ILE A 177 -15.44 28.91 -26.46
CA ILE A 177 -14.90 27.63 -26.00
C ILE A 177 -13.38 27.64 -26.18
N SER A 178 -12.66 27.49 -25.07
CA SER A 178 -11.20 27.45 -25.10
C SER A 178 -10.71 26.04 -25.48
N ARG A 179 -10.30 25.87 -26.76
CA ARG A 179 -9.73 24.61 -27.24
C ARG A 179 -8.47 24.19 -26.46
N ASN A 180 -7.63 25.13 -26.05
CA ASN A 180 -6.43 24.83 -25.27
C ASN A 180 -6.77 24.20 -23.91
N ARG A 181 -7.85 24.66 -23.25
CA ARG A 181 -8.29 24.08 -21.97
C ARG A 181 -8.82 22.67 -22.15
N ILE A 182 -9.59 22.42 -23.22
CA ILE A 182 -10.07 21.07 -23.55
C ILE A 182 -8.90 20.13 -23.86
N LEU A 183 -7.94 20.59 -24.66
CA LEU A 183 -6.73 19.84 -25.02
C LEU A 183 -5.95 19.42 -23.76
N ILE A 184 -5.62 20.38 -22.90
CA ILE A 184 -4.86 20.10 -21.68
C ILE A 184 -5.68 19.21 -20.74
N ALA A 185 -6.98 19.47 -20.57
CA ALA A 185 -7.83 18.63 -19.73
C ALA A 185 -7.87 17.18 -20.21
N GLY A 186 -8.06 16.96 -21.51
CA GLY A 186 -8.06 15.62 -22.10
C GLY A 186 -6.73 14.92 -21.88
N ILE A 187 -5.61 15.60 -22.16
CA ILE A 187 -4.27 15.05 -21.90
C ILE A 187 -4.11 14.64 -20.43
N LEU A 188 -4.53 15.47 -19.47
CA LEU A 188 -4.44 15.17 -18.05
C LEU A 188 -5.28 13.95 -17.63
N PHE A 189 -6.53 13.84 -18.11
CA PHE A 189 -7.35 12.64 -17.85
C PHE A 189 -6.77 11.39 -18.50
N GLY A 190 -6.29 11.50 -19.74
CA GLY A 190 -5.62 10.41 -20.45
C GLY A 190 -4.38 9.92 -19.70
N LEU A 191 -3.51 10.83 -19.28
CA LEU A 191 -2.32 10.53 -18.47
C LEU A 191 -2.70 9.85 -17.16
N ALA A 192 -3.72 10.36 -16.45
CA ALA A 192 -4.16 9.78 -15.18
C ALA A 192 -4.61 8.32 -15.34
N VAL A 193 -5.40 8.03 -16.38
CA VAL A 193 -5.85 6.65 -16.69
C VAL A 193 -4.68 5.78 -17.15
N GLY A 194 -3.81 6.31 -18.01
CA GLY A 194 -2.68 5.56 -18.54
C GLY A 194 -1.63 5.23 -17.48
N LEU A 195 -1.44 6.09 -16.48
CA LEU A 195 -0.57 5.81 -15.32
C LEU A 195 -1.22 4.82 -14.34
N LYS A 196 -2.54 4.90 -14.14
CA LYS A 196 -3.27 4.01 -13.24
C LYS A 196 -4.70 3.81 -13.75
N LEU A 197 -5.00 2.59 -14.23
CA LEU A 197 -6.29 2.25 -14.84
C LEU A 197 -7.48 2.48 -13.91
N THR A 198 -7.28 2.46 -12.59
CA THR A 198 -8.33 2.72 -11.59
C THR A 198 -8.85 4.16 -11.62
N ASN A 199 -8.21 5.06 -12.39
CA ASN A 199 -8.71 6.41 -12.66
C ASN A 199 -9.77 6.47 -13.78
N ALA A 200 -10.02 5.38 -14.50
CA ALA A 200 -11.01 5.33 -15.58
C ALA A 200 -12.43 5.80 -15.18
N PRO A 201 -12.98 5.46 -13.98
CA PRO A 201 -14.26 5.99 -13.52
C PRO A 201 -14.37 7.53 -13.56
N PHE A 202 -13.29 8.23 -13.21
CA PHE A 202 -13.27 9.70 -13.20
C PHE A 202 -13.15 10.28 -14.61
N ALA A 203 -12.35 9.66 -15.47
CA ALA A 203 -12.27 10.07 -16.88
C ALA A 203 -13.59 9.84 -17.63
N LEU A 204 -14.27 8.71 -17.38
CA LEU A 204 -15.61 8.45 -17.90
C LEU A 204 -16.60 9.49 -17.40
N SER A 205 -16.60 9.79 -16.10
CA SER A 205 -17.41 10.87 -15.53
C SER A 205 -17.12 12.21 -16.21
N ALA A 206 -15.86 12.52 -16.50
CA ALA A 206 -15.46 13.73 -17.19
C ALA A 206 -16.01 13.84 -18.63
N ILE A 207 -16.14 12.72 -19.35
CA ILE A 207 -16.78 12.69 -20.67
C ILE A 207 -18.26 13.11 -20.55
N PHE A 208 -18.99 12.55 -19.58
CA PHE A 208 -20.40 12.88 -19.36
C PHE A 208 -20.59 14.35 -18.96
N ILE A 209 -19.77 14.89 -18.05
CA ILE A 209 -19.91 16.30 -17.69
C ILE A 209 -19.58 17.23 -18.86
N PHE A 210 -18.58 16.88 -19.68
CA PHE A 210 -18.23 17.68 -20.83
C PHE A 210 -19.34 17.69 -21.89
N ALA A 211 -20.04 16.56 -22.05
CA ALA A 211 -21.25 16.49 -22.85
C ALA A 211 -22.35 17.44 -22.33
N ILE A 212 -22.60 17.46 -21.01
CA ILE A 212 -23.57 18.38 -20.37
C ILE A 212 -23.18 19.86 -20.51
N LEU A 213 -21.88 20.18 -20.53
CA LEU A 213 -21.46 21.56 -20.76
C LEU A 213 -21.69 22.01 -22.22
N ASN A 214 -21.79 21.07 -23.16
CA ASN A 214 -21.84 21.35 -24.60
C ASN A 214 -23.18 21.01 -25.30
N TYR A 215 -24.13 20.31 -24.67
CA TYR A 215 -25.33 19.80 -25.37
C TYR A 215 -26.19 20.89 -26.02
N GLN A 216 -26.16 22.11 -25.50
CA GLN A 216 -26.94 23.23 -26.03
C GLN A 216 -26.27 23.96 -27.21
N ASN A 217 -25.03 23.62 -27.59
CA ASN A 217 -24.26 24.33 -28.62
C ASN A 217 -24.59 23.89 -30.06
N GLY A 218 -25.68 23.14 -30.25
CA GLY A 218 -26.04 22.48 -31.50
C GLY A 218 -25.25 21.19 -31.74
N TRP A 219 -25.87 20.23 -32.45
CA TRP A 219 -25.35 18.87 -32.64
C TRP A 219 -23.93 18.84 -33.23
N ARG A 220 -23.67 19.66 -34.25
CA ARG A 220 -22.33 19.72 -34.89
C ARG A 220 -21.23 20.14 -33.92
N THR A 221 -21.43 21.23 -33.17
CA THR A 221 -20.44 21.74 -32.21
C THR A 221 -20.28 20.79 -31.03
N PHE A 222 -21.38 20.21 -30.55
CA PHE A 222 -21.37 19.19 -29.51
C PHE A 222 -20.48 18.01 -29.91
N THR A 223 -20.73 17.42 -31.08
CA THR A 223 -19.96 16.26 -31.58
C THR A 223 -18.49 16.62 -31.78
N LEU A 224 -18.19 17.76 -32.43
CA LEU A 224 -16.80 18.19 -32.65
C LEU A 224 -16.03 18.37 -31.35
N ASN A 225 -16.64 19.01 -30.34
CA ASN A 225 -15.98 19.22 -29.06
C ASN A 225 -15.79 17.90 -28.32
N CYS A 226 -16.82 17.06 -28.24
CA CYS A 226 -16.74 15.77 -27.53
C CYS A 226 -15.71 14.85 -28.19
N THR A 227 -15.71 14.75 -29.52
CA THR A 227 -14.68 14.01 -30.26
C THR A 227 -13.29 14.60 -30.02
N PHE A 228 -13.14 15.93 -30.05
CA PHE A 228 -11.86 16.57 -29.75
C PHE A 228 -11.37 16.23 -28.34
N PHE A 229 -12.24 16.31 -27.33
CA PHE A 229 -11.89 15.93 -25.96
C PHE A 229 -11.48 14.46 -25.86
N LEU A 230 -12.22 13.54 -26.47
CA LEU A 230 -11.89 12.11 -26.50
C LEU A 230 -10.56 11.83 -27.18
N LEU A 231 -10.27 12.47 -28.32
CA LEU A 231 -8.98 12.35 -29.01
C LEU A 231 -7.84 12.82 -28.11
N THR A 232 -8.03 13.93 -27.39
CA THR A 232 -7.00 14.46 -26.48
C THR A 232 -6.81 13.60 -25.22
N CYS A 233 -7.86 12.91 -24.75
CA CYS A 233 -7.74 11.83 -23.76
C CYS A 233 -6.90 10.67 -24.30
N GLY A 234 -7.17 10.25 -25.55
CA GLY A 234 -6.37 9.23 -26.23
C GLY A 234 -4.89 9.63 -26.33
N ILE A 235 -4.59 10.87 -26.72
CA ILE A 235 -3.22 11.41 -26.76
C ILE A 235 -2.57 11.34 -25.37
N GLY A 236 -3.26 11.81 -24.33
CA GLY A 236 -2.75 11.76 -22.96
C GLY A 236 -2.44 10.33 -22.51
N PHE A 237 -3.33 9.38 -22.80
CA PHE A 237 -3.13 7.98 -22.48
C PHE A 237 -1.92 7.40 -23.21
N SER A 238 -1.79 7.68 -24.52
CA SER A 238 -0.70 7.13 -25.35
C SER A 238 0.70 7.57 -24.91
N ILE A 239 0.85 8.73 -24.26
CA ILE A 239 2.16 9.20 -23.74
C ILE A 239 2.76 8.20 -22.75
N VAL A 240 1.91 7.58 -21.91
CA VAL A 240 2.31 6.60 -20.89
C VAL A 240 1.85 5.18 -21.23
N GLY A 241 1.13 5.04 -22.35
CA GLY A 241 0.45 3.82 -22.75
C GLY A 241 1.34 2.82 -23.50
N TRP A 242 2.58 3.18 -23.81
CA TRP A 242 3.57 2.26 -24.38
C TRP A 242 3.80 1.02 -23.50
N TRP A 243 3.60 1.12 -22.19
CA TRP A 243 3.67 -0.02 -21.28
C TRP A 243 2.64 -1.10 -21.63
N TYR A 244 1.40 -0.70 -21.95
CA TYR A 244 0.35 -1.63 -22.34
C TYR A 244 0.65 -2.32 -23.68
N TRP A 245 1.44 -1.69 -24.55
CA TRP A 245 1.96 -2.32 -25.76
C TRP A 245 3.00 -3.40 -25.44
N ILE A 246 3.91 -3.15 -24.48
CA ILE A 246 4.85 -4.17 -24.01
C ILE A 246 4.08 -5.35 -23.41
N LEU A 247 3.06 -5.09 -22.59
CA LEU A 247 2.23 -6.17 -22.06
C LEU A 247 1.55 -6.99 -23.16
N TRP A 248 1.07 -6.32 -24.20
CA TRP A 248 0.51 -7.00 -25.36
C TRP A 248 1.54 -7.89 -26.07
N ASN A 249 2.74 -7.37 -26.31
CA ASN A 249 3.80 -8.07 -27.03
C ASN A 249 4.32 -9.29 -26.25
N ASP A 250 4.58 -9.10 -24.95
CA ASP A 250 5.27 -10.11 -24.14
C ASP A 250 4.30 -11.10 -23.49
N TRP A 251 3.06 -10.65 -23.22
CA TRP A 251 2.07 -11.40 -22.43
C TRP A 251 0.74 -11.59 -23.15
N GLN A 252 0.62 -11.19 -24.42
CA GLN A 252 -0.59 -11.36 -25.25
C GLN A 252 -1.84 -10.69 -24.66
N SER A 253 -1.68 -9.74 -23.74
CA SER A 253 -2.77 -8.98 -23.12
C SER A 253 -2.29 -7.58 -22.76
N PRO A 254 -2.99 -6.52 -23.18
CA PRO A 254 -2.53 -5.14 -22.97
C PRO A 254 -2.73 -4.68 -21.54
N VAL A 255 -3.44 -5.45 -20.72
CA VAL A 255 -3.74 -5.16 -19.31
C VAL A 255 -3.53 -6.42 -18.48
N PHE A 256 -2.56 -7.25 -18.87
CA PHE A 256 -2.22 -8.50 -18.20
C PHE A 256 -2.00 -8.26 -16.69
N PRO A 257 -2.52 -9.12 -15.80
CA PRO A 257 -3.42 -10.25 -16.02
C PRO A 257 -4.92 -9.91 -15.86
N LEU A 258 -5.29 -8.63 -15.76
CA LEU A 258 -6.55 -8.18 -15.16
C LEU A 258 -7.82 -8.60 -15.92
N TYR A 259 -7.80 -8.62 -17.25
CA TYR A 259 -8.97 -8.94 -18.08
C TYR A 259 -8.76 -10.20 -18.95
N ASN A 260 -8.16 -11.24 -18.37
CA ASN A 260 -7.71 -12.38 -19.15
C ASN A 260 -8.82 -13.29 -19.68
N ALA A 261 -10.07 -13.17 -19.21
CA ALA A 261 -11.21 -13.83 -19.86
C ALA A 261 -11.46 -13.33 -21.29
N ILE A 262 -11.01 -12.09 -21.60
CA ILE A 262 -11.13 -11.47 -22.92
C ILE A 262 -9.90 -11.79 -23.77
N PHE A 263 -8.70 -11.52 -23.24
CA PHE A 263 -7.46 -11.60 -24.01
C PHE A 263 -6.89 -13.02 -24.11
N LYS A 264 -7.23 -13.90 -23.15
CA LYS A 264 -6.87 -15.33 -23.15
C LYS A 264 -5.37 -15.60 -23.30
N SER A 265 -4.55 -14.79 -22.62
CA SER A 265 -3.12 -15.06 -22.47
C SER A 265 -2.91 -16.42 -21.82
N GLU A 266 -1.97 -17.20 -22.35
CA GLU A 266 -1.61 -18.53 -21.83
C GLU A 266 -0.89 -18.47 -20.47
N PHE A 267 -0.46 -17.28 -20.04
CA PHE A 267 0.32 -17.08 -18.82
C PHE A 267 -0.53 -16.82 -17.56
N TYR A 268 -1.86 -16.87 -17.68
CA TYR A 268 -2.78 -16.66 -16.56
C TYR A 268 -4.12 -17.37 -16.79
N ASP A 269 -4.90 -17.56 -15.74
CA ASP A 269 -6.23 -18.16 -15.83
C ASP A 269 -7.19 -17.32 -16.69
N PHE A 270 -8.16 -17.98 -17.34
CA PHE A 270 -9.18 -17.31 -18.19
C PHE A 270 -10.29 -16.64 -17.37
N VAL A 271 -9.88 -15.76 -16.47
CA VAL A 271 -10.75 -14.99 -15.57
C VAL A 271 -10.42 -13.50 -15.65
N ASN A 272 -11.37 -12.65 -15.25
CA ASN A 272 -11.09 -11.24 -15.02
C ASN A 272 -10.80 -11.06 -13.53
N PHE A 273 -9.58 -10.63 -13.20
CA PHE A 273 -9.20 -10.37 -11.83
C PHE A 273 -9.99 -9.20 -11.25
N ARG A 274 -10.62 -9.45 -10.11
CA ARG A 274 -11.25 -8.43 -9.27
C ARG A 274 -11.04 -8.81 -7.81
N ASP A 275 -10.58 -7.86 -7.01
CA ASP A 275 -10.46 -8.06 -5.58
C ASP A 275 -11.85 -8.03 -4.91
N MET A 276 -12.40 -9.22 -4.66
CA MET A 276 -13.75 -9.37 -4.10
C MET A 276 -13.83 -9.05 -2.60
N ARG A 277 -12.71 -8.77 -1.93
CA ARG A 277 -12.73 -8.21 -0.56
C ARG A 277 -13.47 -6.88 -0.52
N TRP A 278 -13.42 -6.12 -1.62
CA TRP A 278 -14.02 -4.80 -1.75
C TRP A 278 -15.18 -4.84 -2.74
N HIS A 279 -16.39 -5.01 -2.22
CA HIS A 279 -17.61 -4.82 -3.01
C HIS A 279 -18.80 -4.49 -2.11
N PHE A 280 -19.81 -3.86 -2.69
CA PHE A 280 -21.14 -3.74 -2.10
C PHE A 280 -22.03 -4.81 -2.69
N SER A 281 -22.58 -5.68 -1.84
CA SER A 281 -23.47 -6.75 -2.29
C SER A 281 -24.91 -6.26 -2.53
N SER A 282 -25.26 -5.08 -2.00
CA SER A 282 -26.57 -4.47 -2.18
C SER A 282 -26.53 -2.94 -2.03
N ILE A 283 -27.60 -2.27 -2.46
CA ILE A 283 -27.79 -0.83 -2.24
C ILE A 283 -27.85 -0.50 -0.74
N GLN A 284 -28.37 -1.43 0.08
CA GLN A 284 -28.46 -1.26 1.53
C GLN A 284 -27.05 -1.14 2.16
N GLU A 285 -26.08 -1.90 1.68
CA GLU A 285 -24.70 -1.78 2.16
C GLU A 285 -24.07 -0.42 1.83
N ILE A 286 -24.47 0.21 0.73
CA ILE A 286 -24.02 1.58 0.39
C ILE A 286 -24.55 2.56 1.44
N PHE A 287 -25.82 2.44 1.84
CA PHE A 287 -26.39 3.28 2.90
C PHE A 287 -25.72 3.01 4.26
N PHE A 288 -25.47 1.74 4.60
CA PHE A 288 -24.73 1.41 5.80
C PHE A 288 -23.31 1.98 5.78
N PHE A 289 -22.60 1.91 4.65
CA PHE A 289 -21.28 2.50 4.50
C PHE A 289 -21.27 4.01 4.74
N ILE A 290 -22.27 4.75 4.25
CA ILE A 290 -22.39 6.20 4.52
C ILE A 290 -22.44 6.49 6.02
N THR A 291 -23.19 5.68 6.78
CA THR A 291 -23.22 5.82 8.23
C THR A 291 -21.92 5.33 8.86
N GLN A 292 -21.51 4.08 8.63
CA GLN A 292 -20.32 3.47 9.22
C GLN A 292 -19.05 4.26 8.97
N SER A 293 -18.88 4.87 7.79
CA SER A 293 -17.72 5.72 7.49
C SER A 293 -17.58 6.88 8.48
N ALA A 294 -18.67 7.45 9.00
CA ALA A 294 -18.59 8.58 9.93
C ALA A 294 -18.08 8.22 11.34
N TRP A 295 -18.29 6.99 11.82
CA TRP A 295 -17.80 6.51 13.13
C TRP A 295 -16.54 5.63 13.00
N GLY A 296 -16.39 5.02 11.83
CA GLY A 296 -15.22 4.33 11.34
C GLY A 296 -15.52 2.92 10.83
N THR A 297 -14.83 2.52 9.76
CA THR A 297 -15.08 1.28 9.03
C THR A 297 -13.80 0.76 8.36
N ASN A 298 -13.80 -0.52 8.02
CA ASN A 298 -12.85 -1.18 7.11
C ASN A 298 -13.57 -1.80 5.89
N LYS A 299 -14.84 -1.43 5.62
CA LYS A 299 -15.63 -2.00 4.51
C LYS A 299 -14.98 -1.79 3.13
N THR A 300 -14.26 -0.69 2.96
CA THR A 300 -13.66 -0.30 1.67
C THR A 300 -12.15 -0.13 1.75
N SER A 301 -11.51 -0.43 2.88
CA SER A 301 -10.07 -0.24 3.08
C SER A 301 -9.49 -1.32 3.99
N GLU A 302 -8.24 -1.73 3.78
CA GLU A 302 -7.53 -2.67 4.66
C GLU A 302 -7.40 -2.13 6.08
N ILE A 303 -7.23 -0.82 6.20
CA ILE A 303 -6.96 -0.15 7.46
C ILE A 303 -8.19 0.64 7.86
N TYR A 304 -8.52 0.55 9.14
CA TYR A 304 -9.65 1.24 9.73
C TYR A 304 -9.52 2.77 9.54
N PHE A 305 -10.57 3.40 9.02
CA PHE A 305 -10.63 4.85 8.82
C PHE A 305 -11.98 5.41 9.25
N ALA A 306 -12.07 6.72 9.47
CA ALA A 306 -13.33 7.40 9.74
C ALA A 306 -13.39 8.76 9.03
N ASP A 307 -14.54 9.05 8.41
CA ASP A 307 -14.84 10.25 7.64
C ASP A 307 -16.34 10.64 7.77
N ALA A 308 -16.63 11.66 8.59
CA ALA A 308 -18.00 12.13 8.82
C ALA A 308 -18.62 12.86 7.60
N ARG A 309 -17.82 13.23 6.61
CA ARG A 309 -18.26 14.05 5.48
C ARG A 309 -19.24 13.31 4.57
N TYR A 310 -19.15 11.99 4.49
CA TYR A 310 -20.14 11.15 3.78
C TYR A 310 -21.53 11.32 4.39
N LEU A 311 -21.63 11.23 5.71
CA LEU A 311 -22.87 11.43 6.44
C LEU A 311 -23.38 12.87 6.29
N PHE A 312 -22.50 13.88 6.38
CA PHE A 312 -22.90 15.27 6.16
C PHE A 312 -23.54 15.46 4.78
N ALA A 313 -22.91 14.96 3.73
CA ALA A 313 -23.45 15.04 2.37
C ALA A 313 -24.79 14.32 2.25
N ALA A 314 -24.92 13.12 2.84
CA ALA A 314 -26.15 12.33 2.80
C ALA A 314 -27.32 13.00 3.54
N LEU A 315 -27.08 13.65 4.67
CA LEU A 315 -28.12 14.38 5.43
C LEU A 315 -28.50 15.72 4.79
N LEU A 316 -27.52 16.43 4.22
CA LEU A 316 -27.74 17.74 3.60
C LEU A 316 -28.39 17.63 2.22
N LEU A 317 -28.22 16.52 1.51
CA LEU A 317 -28.74 16.35 0.15
C LEU A 317 -30.29 16.43 0.10
N PRO A 318 -31.06 15.65 0.88
CA PRO A 318 -32.52 15.80 0.93
C PRO A 318 -32.96 17.21 1.33
N ALA A 319 -32.33 17.80 2.34
CA ALA A 319 -32.64 19.16 2.79
C ALA A 319 -32.42 20.21 1.69
N ALA A 320 -31.31 20.11 0.94
CA ALA A 320 -31.01 21.01 -0.16
C ALA A 320 -32.00 20.86 -1.34
N ILE A 321 -32.54 19.67 -1.56
CA ILE A 321 -33.59 19.41 -2.55
C ILE A 321 -34.91 20.02 -2.08
N ILE A 322 -35.28 19.86 -0.80
CA ILE A 322 -36.55 20.37 -0.24
C ILE A 322 -36.55 21.90 -0.13
N CYS A 323 -35.47 22.52 0.32
CA CYS A 323 -35.41 23.99 0.50
C CYS A 323 -35.41 24.75 -0.83
N LYS A 324 -34.79 24.18 -1.87
CA LYS A 324 -34.75 24.75 -3.22
C LYS A 324 -35.00 23.66 -4.26
N PRO A 325 -36.25 23.18 -4.39
CA PRO A 325 -36.60 22.17 -5.38
C PRO A 325 -36.50 22.84 -6.76
N ALA A 326 -35.51 22.44 -7.54
CA ALA A 326 -35.36 22.81 -8.95
C ALA A 326 -35.23 24.31 -9.33
N ILE A 327 -34.86 25.23 -8.44
CA ILE A 327 -34.34 26.55 -8.88
C ILE A 327 -33.03 26.30 -9.65
N ARG A 328 -33.06 26.62 -10.97
CA ARG A 328 -32.13 26.24 -12.04
C ARG A 328 -30.66 26.25 -11.58
N LEU A 329 -30.14 25.06 -11.22
CA LEU A 329 -28.70 24.83 -11.20
C LEU A 329 -28.15 25.24 -12.56
N ASN A 330 -27.13 26.10 -12.59
CA ASN A 330 -26.44 26.37 -13.83
C ASN A 330 -25.70 25.11 -14.30
N LYS A 331 -25.31 25.11 -15.57
CA LYS A 331 -24.64 23.98 -16.21
C LYS A 331 -23.39 23.54 -15.46
N GLN A 332 -22.63 24.47 -14.87
CA GLN A 332 -21.40 24.18 -14.13
C GLN A 332 -21.68 23.41 -12.84
N LEU A 333 -22.68 23.82 -12.05
CA LEU A 333 -23.06 23.08 -10.84
C LEU A 333 -23.68 21.74 -11.18
N THR A 334 -24.53 21.66 -12.21
CA THR A 334 -25.09 20.39 -12.68
C THR A 334 -23.99 19.42 -13.14
N ALA A 335 -23.02 19.92 -13.91
CA ALA A 335 -21.84 19.15 -14.31
C ALA A 335 -21.06 18.64 -13.09
N PHE A 336 -20.75 19.51 -12.12
CA PHE A 336 -20.03 19.10 -10.91
C PHE A 336 -20.78 18.04 -10.09
N LEU A 337 -22.09 18.21 -9.86
CA LEU A 337 -22.90 17.24 -9.12
C LEU A 337 -22.98 15.90 -9.86
N LEU A 338 -23.12 15.94 -11.19
CA LEU A 338 -23.13 14.73 -12.01
C LEU A 338 -21.76 14.02 -11.99
N PHE A 339 -20.65 14.78 -12.01
CA PHE A 339 -19.31 14.21 -11.84
C PHE A 339 -19.22 13.42 -10.53
N MET A 340 -19.67 14.01 -9.42
CA MET A 340 -19.63 13.37 -8.10
C MET A 340 -20.47 12.09 -8.08
N ALA A 341 -21.70 12.15 -8.59
CA ALA A 341 -22.61 11.00 -8.62
C ALA A 341 -22.08 9.86 -9.50
N LEU A 342 -21.65 10.16 -10.73
CA LEU A 342 -21.12 9.15 -11.66
C LEU A 342 -19.80 8.56 -11.16
N SER A 343 -18.92 9.38 -10.57
CA SER A 343 -17.64 8.91 -10.04
C SER A 343 -17.86 7.91 -8.90
N PHE A 344 -18.76 8.23 -7.96
CA PHE A 344 -19.10 7.31 -6.86
C PHE A 344 -19.78 6.03 -7.38
N LEU A 345 -20.73 6.17 -8.31
CA LEU A 345 -21.44 5.03 -8.90
C LEU A 345 -20.47 4.07 -9.60
N LEU A 346 -19.67 4.58 -10.54
CA LEU A 346 -18.71 3.77 -11.31
C LEU A 346 -17.66 3.14 -10.38
N TRP A 347 -17.15 3.88 -9.40
CA TRP A 347 -16.26 3.32 -8.38
C TRP A 347 -16.91 2.19 -7.58
N SER A 348 -18.16 2.37 -7.11
CA SER A 348 -18.86 1.35 -6.32
C SER A 348 -19.11 0.07 -7.12
N LEU A 349 -19.41 0.20 -8.41
CA LEU A 349 -19.69 -0.94 -9.28
C LEU A 349 -18.42 -1.74 -9.62
N MET A 350 -17.30 -1.03 -9.83
CA MET A 350 -16.06 -1.64 -10.31
C MET A 350 -15.11 -2.07 -9.18
N PHE A 351 -14.87 -1.21 -8.21
CA PHE A 351 -13.75 -1.35 -7.28
C PHE A 351 -14.16 -1.39 -5.81
N SER A 352 -15.01 -0.46 -5.37
CA SER A 352 -15.36 -0.27 -3.95
C SER A 352 -14.16 -0.22 -2.98
N TYR A 353 -12.96 0.12 -3.49
CA TYR A 353 -11.73 0.20 -2.72
C TYR A 353 -11.33 1.66 -2.51
N GLN A 354 -11.18 2.07 -1.26
CA GLN A 354 -11.22 3.47 -0.83
C GLN A 354 -10.11 4.32 -1.44
N ARG A 355 -8.87 3.79 -1.56
CA ARG A 355 -7.77 4.51 -2.23
C ARG A 355 -8.11 4.89 -3.68
N TYR A 356 -9.03 4.20 -4.33
CA TYR A 356 -9.46 4.50 -5.71
C TYR A 356 -10.61 5.50 -5.78
N LEU A 357 -11.14 5.99 -4.65
CA LEU A 357 -12.20 7.01 -4.59
C LEU A 357 -11.67 8.43 -4.34
N MET A 358 -10.36 8.59 -4.21
CA MET A 358 -9.73 9.81 -3.70
C MET A 358 -10.17 11.16 -4.35
N PRO A 359 -10.34 11.28 -5.68
CA PRO A 359 -10.88 12.51 -6.28
C PRO A 359 -12.26 12.90 -5.75
N PHE A 360 -13.14 11.93 -5.50
CA PHE A 360 -14.44 12.17 -4.88
C PHE A 360 -14.28 12.61 -3.43
N GLU A 361 -13.44 11.93 -2.63
CA GLU A 361 -13.23 12.28 -1.21
C GLU A 361 -12.73 13.71 -1.01
N VAL A 362 -11.82 14.15 -1.87
CA VAL A 362 -11.28 15.51 -1.81
C VAL A 362 -12.32 16.54 -2.25
N LEU A 363 -13.14 16.22 -3.26
CA LEU A 363 -14.21 17.12 -3.73
C LEU A 363 -15.45 17.14 -2.82
N LEU A 364 -15.54 16.22 -1.85
CA LEU A 364 -16.67 16.11 -0.92
C LEU A 364 -16.90 17.38 -0.09
N GLY A 365 -15.83 18.09 0.29
CA GLY A 365 -15.93 19.38 0.97
C GLY A 365 -16.62 20.46 0.13
N LEU A 366 -16.34 20.49 -1.17
CA LEU A 366 -17.00 21.42 -2.11
C LEU A 366 -18.46 21.01 -2.38
N LEU A 367 -18.75 19.71 -2.43
CA LEU A 367 -20.12 19.19 -2.52
C LEU A 367 -20.95 19.65 -1.32
N ILE A 368 -20.46 19.43 -0.10
CA ILE A 368 -21.10 19.86 1.15
C ILE A 368 -21.35 21.37 1.11
N TRP A 369 -20.36 22.16 0.66
CA TRP A 369 -20.53 23.60 0.54
C TRP A 369 -21.65 23.99 -0.43
N ILE A 370 -21.77 23.33 -1.59
CA ILE A 370 -22.89 23.54 -2.52
C ILE A 370 -24.22 23.22 -1.83
N LEU A 371 -24.32 22.13 -1.07
CA LEU A 371 -25.55 21.74 -0.37
C LEU A 371 -25.94 22.77 0.70
N VAL A 372 -25.00 23.19 1.56
CA VAL A 372 -25.25 24.22 2.58
C VAL A 372 -25.61 25.56 1.93
N ALA A 373 -24.95 25.92 0.84
CA ALA A 373 -25.23 27.14 0.09
C ALA A 373 -26.65 27.19 -0.52
N ARG A 374 -27.23 26.02 -0.79
CA ARG A 374 -28.63 25.92 -1.25
C ARG A 374 -29.63 26.04 -0.10
N ILE A 375 -29.28 25.58 1.10
CA ILE A 375 -30.16 25.60 2.27
C ILE A 375 -30.14 26.98 2.95
N VAL A 376 -28.96 27.61 3.03
CA VAL A 376 -28.74 28.78 3.89
C VAL A 376 -28.32 29.99 3.08
N ASP A 377 -29.20 30.99 2.94
CA ASP A 377 -28.89 32.22 2.21
C ASP A 377 -27.97 33.17 2.99
N ASN A 378 -28.10 33.24 4.32
CA ASN A 378 -27.28 34.12 5.17
C ASN A 378 -25.79 33.72 5.17
N ASN A 379 -24.91 34.66 4.79
CA ASN A 379 -23.47 34.39 4.66
C ASN A 379 -22.77 34.07 5.99
N LEU A 380 -23.16 34.72 7.09
CA LEU A 380 -22.57 34.48 8.41
C LEU A 380 -22.98 33.11 8.94
N LEU A 381 -24.27 32.76 8.83
CA LEU A 381 -24.77 31.45 9.23
C LEU A 381 -24.14 30.33 8.38
N ARG A 382 -24.04 30.53 7.07
CA ARG A 382 -23.38 29.60 6.15
C ARG A 382 -21.91 29.40 6.52
N TRP A 383 -21.18 30.48 6.79
CA TRP A 383 -19.79 30.39 7.25
C TRP A 383 -19.68 29.64 8.57
N THR A 384 -20.56 29.93 9.53
CA THR A 384 -20.61 29.27 10.84
C THR A 384 -20.87 27.77 10.69
N ILE A 385 -21.87 27.38 9.91
CA ILE A 385 -22.19 25.97 9.63
C ILE A 385 -21.00 25.29 8.95
N MET A 386 -20.42 25.89 7.90
CA MET A 386 -19.26 25.31 7.23
C MET A 386 -18.09 25.14 8.17
N LEU A 387 -17.79 26.13 9.02
CA LEU A 387 -16.74 26.04 10.02
C LEU A 387 -17.02 24.93 11.05
N SER A 388 -18.26 24.83 11.54
CA SER A 388 -18.68 23.77 12.47
C SER A 388 -18.53 22.38 11.84
N LEU A 389 -18.91 22.21 10.58
CA LEU A 389 -18.73 20.94 9.85
C LEU A 389 -17.23 20.61 9.66
N THR A 390 -16.40 21.62 9.34
CA THR A 390 -14.94 21.44 9.26
C THR A 390 -14.34 21.02 10.59
N ILE A 391 -14.71 21.68 11.70
CA ILE A 391 -14.23 21.33 13.04
C ILE A 391 -14.71 19.92 13.42
N CYS A 392 -15.99 19.62 13.22
CA CYS A 392 -16.55 18.30 13.48
C CYS A 392 -15.79 17.21 12.71
N SER A 393 -15.60 17.41 11.39
CA SER A 393 -14.82 16.48 10.57
C SER A 393 -13.38 16.31 11.06
N ALA A 394 -12.71 17.38 11.49
CA ALA A 394 -11.34 17.31 12.00
C ALA A 394 -11.26 16.53 13.32
N LEU A 395 -12.29 16.64 14.17
CA LEU A 395 -12.35 15.95 15.47
C LEU A 395 -12.74 14.46 15.35
N THR A 396 -13.56 14.10 14.37
CA THR A 396 -14.07 12.72 14.21
C THR A 396 -13.26 11.87 13.23
N MET A 397 -12.43 12.49 12.38
CA MET A 397 -11.66 11.79 11.36
C MET A 397 -10.61 10.86 11.97
N LYS A 398 -10.46 9.66 11.38
CA LYS A 398 -9.35 8.75 11.65
C LYS A 398 -8.60 8.51 10.35
N VAL A 399 -7.33 8.92 10.34
CA VAL A 399 -6.41 8.79 9.21
C VAL A 399 -5.74 7.42 9.29
N PRO A 400 -5.82 6.57 8.25
CA PRO A 400 -5.10 5.31 8.20
C PRO A 400 -3.58 5.47 8.36
N ASP A 401 -2.97 4.52 9.07
CA ASP A 401 -1.52 4.39 9.15
C ASP A 401 -1.06 3.15 8.39
N TRP A 402 -0.38 3.39 7.27
CA TRP A 402 0.11 2.35 6.36
C TRP A 402 1.43 1.71 6.79
N GLY A 403 1.95 2.06 7.98
CA GLY A 403 3.24 1.62 8.47
C GLY A 403 4.33 2.65 8.17
N HIS A 404 4.99 3.12 9.23
CA HIS A 404 6.11 4.05 9.14
C HIS A 404 7.15 3.69 10.20
N ILE A 405 8.43 3.88 9.85
CA ILE A 405 9.53 3.74 10.79
C ILE A 405 9.97 5.13 11.29
N PRO A 406 10.06 5.34 12.62
CA PRO A 406 10.62 6.57 13.17
C PRO A 406 12.09 6.71 12.77
N VAL A 407 12.42 7.78 12.04
CA VAL A 407 13.79 7.98 11.58
C VAL A 407 14.59 8.70 12.68
N ILE A 408 15.44 7.94 13.39
CA ILE A 408 16.33 8.47 14.44
C ILE A 408 17.58 9.13 13.81
N LYS A 409 17.98 8.72 12.61
CA LYS A 409 19.06 9.32 11.81
C LYS A 409 18.73 9.26 10.32
N ALA A 410 19.04 10.31 9.58
CA ALA A 410 18.93 10.30 8.11
C ALA A 410 19.90 9.24 7.56
N SER A 411 19.37 8.09 7.15
CA SER A 411 20.12 7.04 6.46
C SER A 411 20.03 7.25 4.95
N GLU A 412 21.12 6.99 4.24
CA GLU A 412 21.12 6.88 2.77
C GLU A 412 20.45 5.58 2.30
N ASN A 413 20.33 4.59 3.19
CA ASN A 413 19.62 3.34 2.96
C ASN A 413 18.20 3.44 3.55
N PRO A 414 17.14 3.64 2.72
CA PRO A 414 15.79 3.91 3.20
C PRO A 414 15.16 2.75 3.98
N PHE A 415 15.73 1.55 3.86
CA PHE A 415 15.22 0.33 4.48
C PHE A 415 16.22 -0.32 5.45
N ASP A 416 17.38 0.30 5.69
CA ASP A 416 18.46 -0.24 6.55
C ASP A 416 18.81 -1.71 6.23
N ILE A 417 18.87 -2.04 4.93
CA ILE A 417 19.21 -3.38 4.44
C ILE A 417 20.69 -3.67 4.71
N GLU A 418 20.96 -4.69 5.52
CA GLU A 418 22.31 -5.22 5.80
C GLU A 418 22.42 -6.63 5.20
N ILE A 419 22.96 -6.77 3.98
CA ILE A 419 23.13 -8.07 3.29
C ILE A 419 24.62 -8.45 3.22
N ALA A 420 24.91 -9.75 3.21
CA ALA A 420 26.28 -10.26 3.06
C ALA A 420 26.92 -9.86 1.72
N GLU A 421 28.19 -9.45 1.74
CA GLU A 421 28.94 -8.95 0.57
C GLU A 421 28.91 -9.91 -0.63
N GLN A 422 28.94 -11.22 -0.39
CA GLN A 422 28.86 -12.25 -1.45
C GLN A 422 27.57 -12.15 -2.28
N LEU A 423 26.44 -11.79 -1.67
CA LEU A 423 25.16 -11.66 -2.38
C LEU A 423 25.10 -10.39 -3.25
N HIS A 424 25.98 -9.41 -2.97
CA HIS A 424 26.22 -8.26 -3.82
C HIS A 424 27.21 -8.56 -4.95
N ALA A 425 28.10 -9.52 -4.77
CA ALA A 425 29.20 -9.85 -5.69
C ALA A 425 28.85 -10.96 -6.70
N ASP A 426 28.01 -11.92 -6.31
CA ASP A 426 27.75 -13.11 -7.14
C ASP A 426 26.32 -13.12 -7.71
N PRO A 427 26.15 -13.16 -9.05
CA PRO A 427 24.84 -13.27 -9.69
C PRO A 427 24.20 -14.64 -9.44
N ALA A 428 22.87 -14.68 -9.38
CA ALA A 428 22.10 -15.90 -9.21
C ALA A 428 20.70 -15.80 -9.85
N HIS A 429 20.05 -16.95 -10.04
CA HIS A 429 18.60 -17.02 -10.23
C HIS A 429 17.93 -17.00 -8.86
N TYR A 430 17.10 -15.99 -8.59
CA TYR A 430 16.37 -15.88 -7.34
C TYR A 430 14.91 -16.29 -7.52
N LEU A 431 14.48 -17.28 -6.74
CA LEU A 431 13.09 -17.57 -6.49
C LEU A 431 12.59 -16.70 -5.32
N VAL A 432 11.69 -15.77 -5.62
CA VAL A 432 11.10 -14.84 -4.64
C VAL A 432 9.79 -15.42 -4.16
N ILE A 433 9.72 -15.79 -2.88
CA ILE A 433 8.56 -16.47 -2.28
C ILE A 433 7.94 -15.59 -1.20
N GLY A 434 6.66 -15.27 -1.37
CA GLY A 434 5.90 -14.43 -0.47
C GLY A 434 5.89 -12.95 -0.89
N ALA A 435 5.17 -12.13 -0.11
CA ALA A 435 5.08 -10.69 -0.32
C ALA A 435 4.76 -10.00 1.02
N PRO A 436 5.27 -8.79 1.31
CA PRO A 436 5.95 -7.88 0.38
C PRO A 436 7.49 -7.89 0.53
N ILE A 437 8.23 -8.46 -0.41
CA ILE A 437 9.70 -8.63 -0.25
C ILE A 437 10.55 -8.13 -1.43
N SER A 438 9.94 -7.69 -2.53
CA SER A 438 10.70 -7.37 -3.75
C SER A 438 11.51 -6.08 -3.66
N TYR A 439 11.28 -5.23 -2.65
CA TYR A 439 12.13 -4.06 -2.37
C TYR A 439 13.59 -4.42 -2.05
N LEU A 440 13.87 -5.68 -1.71
CA LEU A 440 15.21 -6.21 -1.43
C LEU A 440 16.01 -6.48 -2.72
N LEU A 441 15.31 -6.77 -3.82
CA LEU A 441 15.94 -7.22 -5.07
C LEU A 441 16.92 -6.18 -5.67
N PRO A 442 16.65 -4.86 -5.63
CA PRO A 442 17.61 -3.85 -6.07
C PRO A 442 18.92 -3.82 -5.28
N SER A 443 18.96 -4.43 -4.10
CA SER A 443 20.18 -4.55 -3.30
C SER A 443 21.03 -5.78 -3.69
N LEU A 444 20.50 -6.75 -4.43
CA LEU A 444 21.24 -7.94 -4.85
C LEU A 444 22.13 -7.64 -6.08
N HIS A 445 23.02 -8.58 -6.44
CA HIS A 445 23.91 -8.40 -7.60
C HIS A 445 23.12 -8.03 -8.88
N PRO A 446 23.51 -6.99 -9.63
CA PRO A 446 22.74 -6.48 -10.78
C PRO A 446 22.48 -7.50 -11.90
N GLU A 447 23.38 -8.44 -12.15
CA GLU A 447 23.20 -9.49 -13.17
C GLU A 447 22.37 -10.70 -12.69
N SER A 448 21.84 -10.65 -11.47
CA SER A 448 20.90 -11.68 -10.99
C SER A 448 19.60 -11.64 -11.77
N ILE A 449 18.82 -12.72 -11.77
CA ILE A 449 17.48 -12.77 -12.40
C ILE A 449 16.45 -13.11 -11.33
N PHE A 450 15.32 -12.40 -11.30
CA PHE A 450 14.31 -12.52 -10.26
C PHE A 450 13.03 -13.17 -10.77
N TYR A 451 12.59 -14.24 -10.10
CA TYR A 451 11.38 -15.00 -10.42
C TYR A 451 10.44 -15.05 -9.21
N GLY A 452 9.29 -14.38 -9.29
CA GLY A 452 8.28 -14.47 -8.25
C GLY A 452 7.41 -15.71 -8.43
N ILE A 453 7.31 -16.50 -7.36
CA ILE A 453 6.57 -17.76 -7.34
C ILE A 453 5.22 -17.57 -6.62
N GLY A 454 4.18 -18.22 -7.15
CA GLY A 454 2.84 -18.21 -6.56
C GLY A 454 1.90 -17.15 -7.13
N PHE A 455 2.29 -16.48 -8.21
CA PHE A 455 1.42 -15.56 -8.94
C PHE A 455 0.33 -16.28 -9.74
N SER A 456 0.71 -17.29 -10.54
CA SER A 456 -0.20 -18.16 -11.27
C SER A 456 0.50 -19.48 -11.59
N ARG A 457 -0.25 -20.56 -11.76
CA ARG A 457 0.32 -21.88 -12.09
C ARG A 457 1.11 -21.83 -13.40
N GLN A 458 0.57 -21.14 -14.40
CA GLN A 458 1.15 -21.02 -15.74
C GLN A 458 2.45 -20.20 -15.71
N MET A 459 2.50 -19.13 -14.91
CA MET A 459 3.73 -18.37 -14.73
C MET A 459 4.79 -19.20 -14.01
N ASP A 460 4.41 -19.93 -12.96
CA ASP A 460 5.34 -20.80 -12.27
C ASP A 460 5.86 -21.89 -13.24
N ASP A 461 5.00 -22.51 -14.05
CA ASP A 461 5.38 -23.49 -15.09
C ASP A 461 6.42 -22.89 -16.07
N LEU A 462 6.23 -21.65 -16.51
CA LEU A 462 7.19 -20.92 -17.35
C LEU A 462 8.53 -20.69 -16.62
N ILE A 463 8.49 -20.27 -15.36
CA ILE A 463 9.69 -20.03 -14.53
C ILE A 463 10.50 -21.32 -14.38
N PHE A 464 9.85 -22.42 -13.98
CA PHE A 464 10.54 -23.70 -13.79
C PHE A 464 11.07 -24.28 -15.11
N LYS A 465 10.39 -24.04 -16.23
CA LYS A 465 10.90 -24.36 -17.57
C LYS A 465 12.18 -23.57 -17.89
N ARG A 466 12.25 -22.28 -17.54
CA ARG A 466 13.48 -21.48 -17.72
C ARG A 466 14.61 -22.00 -16.84
N LEU A 467 14.32 -22.31 -15.58
CA LEU A 467 15.31 -22.86 -14.63
C LEU A 467 15.84 -24.24 -15.03
N SER A 468 15.06 -25.05 -15.75
CA SER A 468 15.56 -26.34 -16.29
C SER A 468 16.56 -26.19 -17.44
N THR A 469 16.73 -24.99 -18.00
CA THR A 469 17.73 -24.74 -19.03
C THR A 469 19.11 -24.61 -18.37
N PRO A 470 20.16 -25.31 -18.87
CA PRO A 470 21.48 -25.25 -18.27
C PRO A 470 21.99 -23.82 -18.08
N SER A 471 22.40 -23.48 -16.86
CA SER A 471 22.92 -22.16 -16.49
C SER A 471 24.06 -22.32 -15.50
N ASN A 472 25.06 -21.44 -15.59
CA ASN A 472 26.15 -21.37 -14.61
C ASN A 472 25.77 -20.59 -13.34
N LEU A 473 24.59 -19.96 -13.33
CA LEU A 473 24.10 -19.20 -12.18
C LEU A 473 23.51 -20.15 -11.14
N PRO A 474 23.88 -20.03 -9.86
CA PRO A 474 23.24 -20.80 -8.79
C PRO A 474 21.77 -20.40 -8.63
N ILE A 475 20.97 -21.30 -8.08
CA ILE A 475 19.59 -21.03 -7.70
C ILE A 475 19.58 -20.64 -6.23
N ARG A 476 19.05 -19.45 -5.94
CA ARG A 476 18.83 -18.91 -4.60
C ARG A 476 17.35 -18.67 -4.36
N ILE A 477 16.92 -18.75 -3.12
CA ILE A 477 15.52 -18.53 -2.72
C ILE A 477 15.51 -17.40 -1.73
N LEU A 478 14.74 -16.35 -2.00
CA LEU A 478 14.54 -15.22 -1.10
C LEU A 478 13.12 -15.27 -0.55
N THR A 479 12.99 -15.20 0.77
CA THR A 479 11.70 -15.26 1.44
C THR A 479 11.71 -14.55 2.80
N SER A 480 10.51 -14.25 3.30
CA SER A 480 10.31 -13.74 4.66
C SER A 480 10.45 -14.89 5.67
N ASN A 481 10.66 -14.57 6.95
CA ASN A 481 10.66 -15.59 8.00
C ASN A 481 9.33 -16.39 8.06
N HIS A 482 8.21 -15.70 7.80
CA HIS A 482 6.88 -16.29 7.84
C HIS A 482 6.64 -17.30 6.71
N ASP A 483 7.21 -17.02 5.53
CA ASP A 483 7.02 -17.82 4.32
C ASP A 483 8.11 -18.89 4.14
N ALA A 484 9.19 -18.86 4.94
CA ALA A 484 10.33 -19.77 4.79
C ALA A 484 9.96 -21.26 4.92
N ALA A 485 8.87 -21.60 5.63
CA ALA A 485 8.34 -22.98 5.67
C ALA A 485 7.84 -23.49 4.31
N SER A 486 7.56 -22.60 3.35
CA SER A 486 7.09 -22.97 2.01
C SER A 486 8.22 -23.32 1.03
N ILE A 487 9.49 -23.10 1.40
CA ILE A 487 10.66 -23.36 0.56
C ILE A 487 10.67 -24.79 0.01
N SER A 488 10.49 -25.79 0.87
CA SER A 488 10.51 -27.21 0.49
C SER A 488 9.43 -27.52 -0.55
N GLY A 489 8.24 -26.92 -0.40
CA GLY A 489 7.14 -27.04 -1.33
C GLY A 489 7.48 -26.54 -2.74
N SER A 490 8.11 -25.38 -2.81
CA SER A 490 8.54 -24.75 -4.07
C SER A 490 9.68 -25.51 -4.76
N LEU A 491 10.60 -26.07 -3.97
CA LEU A 491 11.77 -26.80 -4.46
C LEU A 491 11.45 -28.17 -5.05
N ARG A 492 10.34 -28.82 -4.64
CA ARG A 492 9.90 -30.09 -5.24
C ARG A 492 9.77 -30.02 -6.76
N ARG A 493 9.47 -28.84 -7.31
CA ARG A 493 9.35 -28.61 -8.76
C ARG A 493 10.70 -28.57 -9.50
N LEU A 494 11.80 -28.47 -8.76
CA LEU A 494 13.18 -28.57 -9.26
C LEU A 494 13.79 -29.96 -9.05
N ASN A 495 12.96 -30.97 -8.72
CA ASN A 495 13.42 -32.30 -8.29
C ASN A 495 14.36 -32.27 -7.07
N TYR A 496 14.23 -31.24 -6.22
CA TYR A 496 14.99 -31.17 -4.99
C TYR A 496 14.59 -32.31 -4.05
N SER A 497 15.58 -33.05 -3.57
CA SER A 497 15.45 -34.07 -2.54
C SER A 497 16.25 -33.65 -1.32
N PRO A 498 15.62 -33.44 -0.15
CA PRO A 498 16.35 -33.06 1.06
C PRO A 498 17.29 -34.18 1.57
N LEU A 499 17.21 -35.38 0.98
CA LEU A 499 18.11 -36.49 1.23
C LEU A 499 19.36 -36.47 0.36
N GLU A 500 19.35 -35.81 -0.81
CA GLU A 500 20.46 -35.81 -1.77
C GLU A 500 21.07 -34.42 -1.96
N ASP A 501 20.28 -33.39 -1.71
CA ASP A 501 20.58 -31.99 -1.92
C ASP A 501 20.63 -31.25 -0.58
N SER A 502 21.23 -30.05 -0.59
CA SER A 502 21.27 -29.20 0.59
C SER A 502 20.94 -27.74 0.31
N LEU A 503 20.60 -27.03 1.38
CA LEU A 503 20.35 -25.59 1.41
C LEU A 503 21.40 -24.90 2.28
N GLU A 504 22.10 -23.95 1.67
CA GLU A 504 22.97 -23.01 2.37
C GLU A 504 22.18 -21.73 2.65
N CYS A 505 21.57 -21.67 3.83
CA CYS A 505 20.70 -20.55 4.22
C CYS A 505 21.44 -19.51 5.06
N ARG A 506 21.15 -18.24 4.78
CA ARG A 506 21.60 -17.10 5.57
C ARG A 506 20.45 -16.15 5.81
N SER A 507 20.31 -15.72 7.07
CA SER A 507 19.33 -14.72 7.47
C SER A 507 19.97 -13.35 7.54
N PHE A 508 19.20 -12.32 7.22
CA PHE A 508 19.61 -10.93 7.34
C PHE A 508 18.42 -10.06 7.74
N LYS A 509 18.70 -8.82 8.18
CA LYS A 509 17.68 -7.89 8.68
C LYS A 509 17.55 -6.68 7.77
N THR A 510 16.39 -6.05 7.88
CA THR A 510 16.16 -4.67 7.45
C THR A 510 15.50 -3.90 8.60
N ALA A 511 15.21 -2.62 8.39
CA ALA A 511 14.36 -1.85 9.31
C ALA A 511 12.91 -2.37 9.35
N ILE A 512 12.53 -3.30 8.47
CA ILE A 512 11.17 -3.84 8.34
C ILE A 512 11.05 -5.18 9.06
N ASP A 513 11.85 -6.18 8.65
CA ASP A 513 11.72 -7.57 9.11
C ASP A 513 13.03 -8.36 8.86
N ARG A 514 13.03 -9.64 9.27
CA ARG A 514 14.04 -10.64 8.96
C ARG A 514 13.69 -11.40 7.67
N TYR A 515 14.69 -11.58 6.82
CA TYR A 515 14.59 -12.33 5.57
C TYR A 515 15.64 -13.42 5.52
N THR A 516 15.37 -14.43 4.69
CA THR A 516 16.28 -15.56 4.49
C THR A 516 16.56 -15.75 3.02
N ILE A 517 17.84 -15.94 2.70
CA ILE A 517 18.30 -16.40 1.40
C ILE A 517 18.90 -17.79 1.54
N CYS A 518 18.40 -18.76 0.75
CA CYS A 518 18.92 -20.11 0.71
C CYS A 518 19.45 -20.43 -0.69
N GLU A 519 20.73 -20.80 -0.81
CA GLU A 519 21.30 -21.32 -2.05
C GLU A 519 21.12 -22.83 -2.14
N VAL A 520 20.64 -23.31 -3.29
CA VAL A 520 20.38 -24.73 -3.53
C VAL A 520 21.64 -25.43 -4.02
N ARG A 521 22.02 -26.52 -3.35
CA ARG A 521 23.18 -27.36 -3.68
C ARG A 521 22.72 -28.74 -4.11
N PHE A 522 22.57 -28.94 -5.42
CA PHE A 522 22.18 -30.23 -5.98
C PHE A 522 23.29 -31.28 -5.88
N GLY A 523 22.92 -32.52 -5.54
CA GLY A 523 23.81 -33.68 -5.42
C GLY A 523 24.88 -33.53 -4.33
N LYS A 524 24.66 -32.61 -3.38
CA LYS A 524 25.56 -32.35 -2.26
C LYS A 524 24.76 -32.40 -0.98
N GLN A 525 24.89 -33.50 -0.23
CA GLN A 525 24.38 -33.59 1.13
C GLN A 525 25.10 -32.62 2.05
N PHE A 526 24.35 -31.98 2.95
CA PHE A 526 24.93 -31.15 3.98
C PHE A 526 25.61 -32.04 5.03
N SER A 527 26.89 -31.82 5.30
CA SER A 527 27.62 -32.56 6.32
C SER A 527 27.64 -31.78 7.63
N TYR A 528 26.99 -32.30 8.66
CA TYR A 528 27.12 -31.80 10.03
C TYR A 528 28.37 -32.42 10.67
N GLU A 529 29.37 -31.60 10.99
CA GLU A 529 30.54 -32.03 11.77
C GLU A 529 30.12 -32.38 13.21
N SER A 530 30.71 -33.44 13.78
CA SER A 530 30.49 -33.86 15.17
C SER A 530 30.94 -32.76 16.15
N GLU A 531 30.23 -32.59 17.26
CA GLU A 531 30.47 -31.55 18.30
C GLU A 531 30.21 -30.10 17.88
N ASN A 532 29.87 -29.83 16.61
CA ASN A 532 29.47 -28.51 16.14
C ASN A 532 27.96 -28.25 16.36
N ALA A 533 27.62 -26.97 16.47
CA ALA A 533 26.24 -26.54 16.58
C ALA A 533 25.52 -26.78 15.23
N VAL A 534 24.50 -27.62 15.28
CA VAL A 534 23.57 -27.88 14.17
C VAL A 534 22.67 -26.66 13.95
N ALA A 535 22.24 -26.07 15.05
CA ALA A 535 21.47 -24.84 15.08
C ALA A 535 21.84 -24.05 16.34
N SER A 536 21.87 -22.72 16.22
CA SER A 536 22.15 -21.83 17.34
C SER A 536 21.39 -20.51 17.15
N VAL A 537 20.56 -20.16 18.11
CA VAL A 537 19.78 -18.92 18.11
C VAL A 537 19.77 -18.28 19.49
N SER A 538 20.17 -17.01 19.54
CA SER A 538 19.99 -16.13 20.70
C SER A 538 18.80 -15.24 20.42
N PHE A 539 17.70 -15.38 21.17
CA PHE A 539 16.49 -14.58 20.98
C PHE A 539 16.60 -13.17 21.57
N SER A 540 17.79 -12.75 22.01
CA SER A 540 18.01 -11.38 22.42
C SER A 540 17.90 -10.43 21.22
N LYS A 541 17.39 -9.22 21.44
CA LYS A 541 17.15 -8.22 20.39
C LYS A 541 18.39 -7.92 19.52
N ASN A 542 19.58 -8.03 20.10
CA ASN A 542 20.84 -7.71 19.43
C ASN A 542 21.47 -8.90 18.69
N GLU A 543 20.98 -10.13 18.90
CA GLU A 543 21.62 -11.34 18.37
C GLU A 543 20.67 -12.27 17.60
N TYR A 544 19.36 -12.08 17.71
CA TYR A 544 18.36 -12.94 17.04
C TYR A 544 18.52 -13.02 15.52
N TRP A 545 19.12 -12.02 14.90
CA TRP A 545 19.43 -12.04 13.47
C TRP A 545 20.64 -12.92 13.10
N LYS A 546 21.52 -13.28 14.06
CA LYS A 546 22.63 -14.23 13.90
C LYS A 546 22.18 -15.70 14.02
N THR A 547 20.92 -15.97 13.71
CA THR A 547 20.35 -17.32 13.79
C THR A 547 21.06 -18.21 12.76
N GLU A 548 21.64 -19.29 13.23
CA GLU A 548 22.28 -20.32 12.41
C GLU A 548 21.49 -21.61 12.51
N GLY A 549 21.31 -22.30 11.37
CA GLY A 549 20.69 -23.63 11.33
C GLY A 549 19.17 -23.68 11.59
N ILE A 550 18.49 -22.55 11.84
CA ILE A 550 17.02 -22.47 11.90
C ILE A 550 16.53 -21.69 10.68
N LEU A 551 15.65 -22.32 9.90
CA LEU A 551 15.06 -21.76 8.69
C LEU A 551 13.83 -20.91 9.00
N TRP A 552 12.98 -21.36 9.92
CA TRP A 552 11.76 -20.69 10.32
C TRP A 552 11.39 -21.06 11.75
N ASP A 553 10.62 -20.19 12.39
CA ASP A 553 10.06 -20.40 13.73
C ASP A 553 8.58 -20.00 13.78
N ARG A 554 7.79 -20.70 14.61
CA ARG A 554 6.35 -20.48 14.78
C ARG A 554 5.95 -20.57 16.26
N GLY A 555 4.86 -19.90 16.61
CA GLY A 555 4.32 -19.91 17.97
C GLY A 555 5.08 -19.02 18.95
N LEU A 556 5.87 -18.07 18.45
CA LEU A 556 6.60 -17.09 19.25
C LEU A 556 6.01 -15.68 19.06
N SER A 557 6.06 -14.88 20.12
CA SER A 557 5.54 -13.51 20.15
C SER A 557 6.49 -12.49 19.49
N SER A 558 6.27 -11.19 19.69
CA SER A 558 7.22 -10.15 19.28
C SER A 558 8.52 -10.17 20.10
N LEU A 559 9.64 -9.83 19.45
CA LEU A 559 10.99 -9.77 20.05
C LEU A 559 11.09 -8.76 21.20
N GLU A 560 11.52 -9.23 22.37
CA GLU A 560 11.82 -8.40 23.53
C GLU A 560 13.34 -8.20 23.68
N ALA A 561 13.77 -7.32 24.60
CA ALA A 561 15.20 -7.02 24.78
C ALA A 561 16.02 -8.27 25.18
N TRP A 562 15.39 -9.21 25.89
CA TRP A 562 16.02 -10.39 26.48
C TRP A 562 15.74 -11.70 25.71
N GLY A 563 14.62 -11.81 24.98
CA GLY A 563 14.15 -13.08 24.41
C GLY A 563 12.78 -13.00 23.73
N LEU A 564 12.15 -14.15 23.54
CA LEU A 564 10.81 -14.31 22.95
C LEU A 564 9.90 -15.13 23.87
N TRP A 565 8.66 -14.68 24.05
CA TRP A 565 7.65 -15.55 24.64
C TRP A 565 7.06 -16.50 23.60
N SER A 566 6.65 -17.68 24.05
CA SER A 566 5.65 -18.47 23.33
C SER A 566 4.32 -17.72 23.27
N ASP A 567 3.60 -17.89 22.17
CA ASP A 567 2.23 -17.39 22.00
C ASP A 567 1.33 -18.56 21.59
N GLY A 568 0.71 -19.18 22.60
CA GLY A 568 -0.08 -20.42 22.45
C GLY A 568 0.56 -21.63 23.12
N ASP A 569 0.04 -22.81 22.79
CA ASP A 569 0.43 -24.11 23.34
C ASP A 569 1.54 -24.80 22.56
N GLN A 570 1.99 -24.25 21.43
CA GLN A 570 2.96 -24.90 20.55
C GLN A 570 3.97 -23.90 19.99
N VAL A 571 5.26 -24.23 20.11
CA VAL A 571 6.38 -23.54 19.45
C VAL A 571 7.04 -24.53 18.49
N GLU A 572 7.41 -24.10 17.30
CA GLU A 572 8.07 -24.95 16.31
C GLU A 572 9.29 -24.27 15.71
N PHE A 573 10.34 -25.04 15.44
CA PHE A 573 11.55 -24.62 14.74
C PHE A 573 11.80 -25.56 13.57
N GLY A 574 11.88 -25.02 12.36
CA GLY A 574 12.24 -25.76 11.16
C GLY A 574 13.71 -25.62 10.80
N PHE A 575 14.31 -26.69 10.31
CA PHE A 575 15.70 -26.74 9.88
C PHE A 575 15.82 -26.60 8.36
N PRO A 576 16.91 -26.00 7.83
CA PRO A 576 17.12 -25.88 6.38
C PRO A 576 17.51 -27.20 5.72
N ASN A 577 18.15 -28.11 6.45
CA ASN A 577 18.55 -29.43 5.98
C ASN A 577 18.06 -30.51 6.97
N CYS A 578 17.82 -31.72 6.47
CA CYS A 578 17.49 -32.86 7.31
C CYS A 578 18.59 -33.12 8.34
N LEU A 579 18.21 -33.27 9.60
CA LEU A 579 19.08 -33.83 10.62
C LEU A 579 19.28 -35.32 10.32
N PRO A 580 20.54 -35.78 10.13
CA PRO A 580 20.83 -37.20 9.90
C PRO A 580 20.61 -38.05 11.18
N PRO A 581 20.60 -39.39 11.08
CA PRO A 581 20.58 -40.25 12.25
C PRO A 581 21.74 -39.98 13.22
N GLY A 582 21.48 -40.15 14.52
CA GLY A 582 22.45 -39.97 15.61
C GLY A 582 21.89 -39.24 16.83
N GLY A 583 22.75 -39.07 17.84
CA GLY A 583 22.41 -38.38 19.09
C GLY A 583 22.41 -36.86 18.94
N TYR A 584 21.51 -36.19 19.66
CA TYR A 584 21.38 -34.73 19.66
C TYR A 584 21.15 -34.19 21.08
N LYS A 585 21.88 -33.13 21.43
CA LYS A 585 21.61 -32.31 22.62
C LYS A 585 20.89 -31.03 22.22
N ILE A 586 19.75 -30.77 22.84
CA ILE A 586 19.03 -29.50 22.74
C ILE A 586 19.21 -28.74 24.05
N LEU A 587 20.02 -27.70 24.00
CA LEU A 587 20.32 -26.79 25.10
C LEU A 587 19.38 -25.59 24.99
N THR A 588 18.47 -25.44 25.96
CA THR A 588 17.50 -24.34 25.97
C THR A 588 17.64 -23.53 27.24
N THR A 589 17.96 -22.24 27.11
CA THR A 589 17.86 -21.28 28.21
C THR A 589 16.50 -20.62 28.13
N ALA A 590 15.64 -20.90 29.12
CA ALA A 590 14.29 -20.36 29.17
C ALA A 590 13.77 -20.23 30.60
N HIS A 591 12.64 -19.55 30.75
CA HIS A 591 11.86 -19.46 31.98
C HIS A 591 10.36 -19.68 31.69
N ALA A 592 9.60 -20.13 32.68
CA ALA A 592 8.17 -20.38 32.57
C ALA A 592 7.33 -19.22 33.13
N PHE A 593 6.14 -19.03 32.54
CA PHE A 593 5.17 -18.03 32.95
C PHE A 593 3.95 -18.65 33.66
N GLY A 594 3.52 -18.00 34.73
CA GLY A 594 2.26 -18.29 35.43
C GLY A 594 2.13 -19.76 35.85
N PRO A 595 1.06 -20.47 35.48
CA PRO A 595 0.83 -21.85 35.91
C PRO A 595 1.81 -22.86 35.30
N ASN A 596 2.63 -22.47 34.31
CA ASN A 596 3.60 -23.37 33.69
C ASN A 596 4.90 -23.53 34.50
N VAL A 597 5.09 -22.73 35.55
CA VAL A 597 6.27 -22.86 36.43
C VAL A 597 6.30 -24.27 37.03
N ALA A 598 7.41 -24.97 36.78
CA ALA A 598 7.64 -26.38 37.16
C ALA A 598 6.68 -27.42 36.55
N LEU A 599 5.78 -27.03 35.61
CA LEU A 599 5.06 -27.99 34.78
C LEU A 599 5.97 -28.53 33.66
N PRO A 600 5.80 -29.79 33.24
CA PRO A 600 6.57 -30.35 32.14
C PRO A 600 6.14 -29.73 30.81
N VAL A 601 7.07 -29.00 30.20
CA VAL A 601 7.00 -28.55 28.81
C VAL A 601 7.60 -29.65 27.95
N ILE A 602 6.87 -30.13 26.96
CA ILE A 602 7.25 -31.33 26.19
C ILE A 602 8.03 -30.92 24.96
N PHE A 603 9.30 -31.30 24.88
CA PHE A 603 10.10 -31.16 23.66
C PHE A 603 9.89 -32.41 22.82
N ASN A 604 9.47 -32.21 21.57
CA ASN A 604 9.20 -33.25 20.62
C ASN A 604 10.16 -33.14 19.43
N LEU A 605 10.92 -34.20 19.21
CA LEU A 605 11.70 -34.43 18.01
C LEU A 605 11.31 -35.82 17.48
N ASP A 606 10.62 -35.86 16.33
CA ASP A 606 10.01 -37.07 15.78
C ASP A 606 8.94 -37.72 16.70
N ASN A 607 9.15 -38.99 17.10
CA ASN A 607 8.28 -39.72 18.01
C ASN A 607 8.78 -39.69 19.46
N GLN A 608 9.81 -38.89 19.77
CA GLN A 608 10.35 -38.77 21.13
C GLN A 608 9.82 -37.52 21.81
N GLU A 609 9.24 -37.71 22.99
CA GLU A 609 8.74 -36.65 23.86
C GLU A 609 9.58 -36.58 25.14
N ILE A 610 10.30 -35.48 25.32
CA ILE A 610 11.16 -35.25 26.47
C ILE A 610 10.61 -34.10 27.30
N PRO A 611 10.12 -34.36 28.53
CA PRO A 611 9.61 -33.31 29.40
C PRO A 611 10.78 -32.50 29.99
N GLN A 612 10.67 -31.17 29.91
CA GLN A 612 11.58 -30.21 30.51
C GLN A 612 10.83 -29.30 31.48
N LYS A 613 11.43 -28.96 32.61
CA LYS A 613 10.81 -28.08 33.61
C LYS A 613 11.61 -26.80 33.73
N PHE A 614 10.92 -25.67 33.66
CA PHE A 614 11.54 -24.35 33.79
C PHE A 614 11.03 -23.64 35.04
N SER A 615 11.91 -22.85 35.65
CA SER A 615 11.59 -21.98 36.78
C SER A 615 11.04 -20.64 36.29
N SER A 616 10.63 -19.75 37.21
CA SER A 616 10.23 -18.38 36.87
C SER A 616 11.40 -17.47 36.45
N THR A 617 12.65 -17.95 36.54
CA THR A 617 13.86 -17.27 36.10
C THR A 617 14.62 -18.12 35.08
N ASP A 618 15.50 -17.49 34.31
CA ASP A 618 16.28 -18.16 33.27
C ASP A 618 17.02 -19.37 33.82
N SER A 619 16.78 -20.52 33.19
CA SER A 619 17.41 -21.79 33.54
C SER A 619 17.78 -22.54 32.27
N LEU A 620 18.99 -23.10 32.25
CA LEU A 620 19.43 -23.97 31.17
C LEU A 620 18.90 -25.38 31.40
N GLN A 621 18.19 -25.90 30.40
CA GLN A 621 17.75 -27.29 30.34
C GLN A 621 18.41 -27.98 29.15
N ILE A 622 18.71 -29.27 29.31
CA ILE A 622 19.35 -30.10 28.27
C ILE A 622 18.46 -31.30 28.03
N ALA A 623 17.95 -31.43 26.80
CA ALA A 623 17.20 -32.58 26.34
C ALA A 623 18.06 -33.41 25.37
N HIS A 624 18.15 -34.72 25.60
CA HIS A 624 18.93 -35.65 24.78
C HIS A 624 18.00 -36.49 23.92
N PHE A 625 18.15 -36.39 22.60
CA PHE A 625 17.34 -37.12 21.63
C PHE A 625 18.20 -38.09 20.82
N GLU A 626 17.62 -39.21 20.43
CA GLU A 626 18.24 -40.13 19.47
C GLU A 626 17.45 -40.09 18.15
N ASN A 627 18.03 -39.54 17.08
CA ASN A 627 17.35 -39.55 15.79
C ASN A 627 17.50 -40.92 15.11
N ASN A 628 16.41 -41.69 15.08
CA ASN A 628 16.32 -42.98 14.36
C ASN A 628 15.80 -42.82 12.92
N SER A 629 15.35 -41.61 12.56
CA SER A 629 14.75 -41.30 11.27
C SER A 629 15.81 -40.81 10.29
N VAL A 630 15.61 -41.13 9.01
CA VAL A 630 16.56 -40.75 7.93
C VAL A 630 16.61 -39.24 7.73
N CYS A 631 15.51 -38.55 8.02
CA CYS A 631 15.40 -37.10 7.94
C CYS A 631 14.47 -36.58 9.03
N LEU A 632 14.98 -35.63 9.82
CA LEU A 632 14.16 -34.77 10.67
C LEU A 632 14.38 -33.32 10.31
N ASP A 633 13.30 -32.58 10.13
CA ASP A 633 13.32 -31.20 9.64
C ASP A 633 12.68 -30.21 10.62
N LYS A 634 12.16 -30.68 11.76
CA LYS A 634 11.44 -29.86 12.73
C LYS A 634 11.64 -30.30 14.18
N LEU A 635 11.78 -29.33 15.08
CA LEU A 635 11.63 -29.46 16.53
C LEU A 635 10.33 -28.79 16.96
N SER A 636 9.53 -29.45 17.81
CA SER A 636 8.31 -28.86 18.39
C SER A 636 8.38 -28.82 19.91
N ILE A 637 7.80 -27.80 20.53
CA ILE A 637 7.73 -27.64 21.98
C ILE A 637 6.26 -27.41 22.34
N HIS A 638 5.69 -28.32 23.14
CA HIS A 638 4.31 -28.24 23.60
C HIS A 638 4.22 -27.72 25.04
N ILE A 639 3.41 -26.69 25.23
CA ILE A 639 3.24 -25.93 26.47
C ILE A 639 1.90 -26.33 27.09
N PRO A 640 1.87 -26.78 28.36
CA PRO A 640 0.69 -27.42 28.93
C PRO A 640 -0.46 -26.47 29.28
N LYS A 641 -0.17 -25.24 29.74
CA LYS A 641 -1.20 -24.28 30.20
C LYS A 641 -0.86 -22.83 29.81
N PRO A 642 -0.80 -22.49 28.51
CA PRO A 642 -0.55 -21.11 28.11
C PRO A 642 -1.66 -20.19 28.64
N THR A 643 -1.26 -19.12 29.33
CA THR A 643 -2.17 -18.23 30.08
C THR A 643 -1.76 -16.79 29.84
N SER A 644 -2.72 -15.89 29.67
CA SER A 644 -2.38 -14.48 29.45
C SER A 644 -2.21 -13.71 30.76
N PRO A 645 -1.35 -12.69 30.80
CA PRO A 645 -1.30 -11.75 31.92
C PRO A 645 -2.66 -11.11 32.22
N LEU A 646 -3.50 -10.89 31.20
CA LEU A 646 -4.88 -10.41 31.34
C LEU A 646 -5.76 -11.39 32.13
N GLU A 647 -5.70 -12.69 31.85
CA GLU A 647 -6.45 -13.71 32.58
C GLU A 647 -6.02 -13.83 34.05
N LEU A 648 -4.76 -13.53 34.34
CA LEU A 648 -4.22 -13.49 35.69
C LEU A 648 -4.43 -12.14 36.40
N GLY A 649 -5.01 -11.14 35.72
CA GLY A 649 -5.21 -9.79 36.27
C GLY A 649 -3.91 -9.01 36.50
N LEU A 650 -2.82 -9.37 35.80
CA LEU A 650 -1.50 -8.74 35.95
C LEU A 650 -1.30 -7.53 35.03
N SER A 651 -1.86 -7.57 33.82
CA SER A 651 -1.76 -6.47 32.85
C SER A 651 -2.85 -6.57 31.78
N ALA A 652 -2.89 -5.64 30.83
CA ALA A 652 -3.81 -5.68 29.69
C ALA A 652 -3.32 -6.55 28.51
N ASP A 653 -2.20 -7.28 28.68
CA ASP A 653 -1.61 -8.10 27.63
C ASP A 653 -2.45 -9.37 27.38
N PRO A 654 -3.03 -9.55 26.18
CA PRO A 654 -3.89 -10.69 25.87
C PRO A 654 -3.12 -11.94 25.41
N ARG A 655 -1.80 -11.85 25.16
CA ARG A 655 -1.00 -12.96 24.61
C ARG A 655 -1.01 -14.18 25.53
N LYS A 656 -1.06 -15.37 24.96
CA LYS A 656 -1.14 -16.63 25.72
C LYS A 656 0.27 -17.15 26.00
N LEU A 657 0.86 -16.66 27.08
CA LEU A 657 2.26 -16.91 27.43
C LEU A 657 2.43 -18.25 28.17
N GLY A 658 3.56 -18.91 27.90
CA GLY A 658 3.90 -20.21 28.47
C GLY A 658 5.34 -20.28 28.92
N ILE A 659 6.26 -20.14 27.96
CA ILE A 659 7.71 -20.11 28.19
C ILE A 659 8.34 -18.89 27.50
N GLY A 660 9.32 -18.27 28.16
CA GLY A 660 10.17 -17.24 27.62
C GLY A 660 11.51 -17.86 27.22
N ILE A 661 11.80 -17.93 25.92
CA ILE A 661 13.01 -18.54 25.37
C ILE A 661 14.07 -17.46 25.13
N VAL A 662 15.25 -17.63 25.73
CA VAL A 662 16.40 -16.73 25.62
C VAL A 662 17.38 -17.24 24.58
N ASN A 663 17.70 -18.53 24.63
CA ASN A 663 18.67 -19.16 23.75
C ASN A 663 18.27 -20.61 23.49
N LEU A 664 18.46 -21.07 22.25
CA LEU A 664 18.29 -22.45 21.83
C LEU A 664 19.53 -22.86 21.00
N LYS A 665 20.20 -23.93 21.43
CA LYS A 665 21.34 -24.51 20.72
C LYS A 665 21.14 -26.01 20.56
N ILE A 666 21.31 -26.50 19.34
CA ILE A 666 21.24 -27.93 19.01
C ILE A 666 22.64 -28.38 18.61
N VAL A 667 23.13 -29.44 19.23
CA VAL A 667 24.45 -30.01 18.98
C VAL A 667 24.29 -31.48 18.62
N LYS A 668 25.00 -31.93 17.58
CA LYS A 668 25.08 -33.35 17.24
C LYS A 668 26.13 -34.02 18.13
N GLU A 669 25.74 -35.11 18.80
CA GLU A 669 26.62 -35.93 19.65
C GLU A 669 27.51 -36.87 18.83
#